data_AF-A0A1M2VZU0-F1
#
_entry.id   AF-A0A1M2VZU0-F1
#
_cell.length_a   1.000
_cell.length_b   1.000
_cell.length_c   1.000
_cell.angle_alpha   90.00
_cell.angle_beta   90.00
_cell.angle_gamma   90.00
#
_symmetry.space_group_name_H-M   'P 1'
#
loop_
_entity.id
_entity.type
_entity.pdbx_description
1 polymer ?
#
loop_
_entity_poly.entity_id
_entity_poly.type
_entity_poly.pdbx_seq_one_letter_code
_entity_poly.pdbx_strand_id
1 'polypeptide(L)'
;MPPPASPSSTTLSSRSVSLNGPQTPIDALPLTDLESNGKALQDRIAGLLSSKTPSSPRPESRTSSGSTHLVEMQSQLERMQARLDAAEDESQRLRTRAEGAERDASQRIESLVAERDKHATRVAELEAAARTAERALTERDATMEALQRTADQAARDVDKARADGEARLRDVQSKLDDRDALIVQLKEAVEAREGEQSESAAVVKAKNTEIALLEARVEKAYAELEEERRELGAQVDELRRAGQETIALYEERLSAADSRRYELEDLVASLEEQVRSQARPPSPGTMARQATSAAEIDNEMLRDQVSHLQKKLAAVEDTLEDLRAANERDEVAVHERIKRYKDREEAIRKELAERREESERVLKAEEKARDRVEEMEEALRENTVALENARAEIETLRNEIADLEGLAATASTSAEKLAELAPRANSERAKLQEEIAELKQQLVEARATHGDQGGLSDELYSLQEDRQTLQESLKRTQAELADERAVVEELRALANERAAELELVRKKLNRDAPVNGFESRPPPSPSKHDLAAARDEITGLKHIVQELQKENAASAQRLRSLEAENKLLLSETEQLREDMKSLEEDVERSIAREEAMLSGENPPSPSTPSLDDIQALQRSYKELKTKYETEGEQLRKRLADVEMKSARQIHDVGTSPYESGMDTEKITQLNKEIGELESLIESKVHRSLGVSAESQADVTQIYREDELEREVERLRDKLSRSQKKSSKTDLPEDPMRRPASSASTLSSNLGQTGEEVCEICERPGHDIFTCDLLKEDAPSRMSSRLSTVSTDDMSEVICEDCEERGHTAANCPNSLDVF
;
A
#
# COMPACT_ATOMS: atom_id res chain seq x y z
N MET A 1 25.94 19.95 19.93
CA MET A 1 25.60 21.31 20.41
C MET A 1 24.90 21.19 21.76
N PRO A 2 25.04 22.15 22.69
CA PRO A 2 24.24 22.19 23.90
C PRO A 2 22.83 22.79 23.63
N PRO A 3 21.80 22.43 24.42
CA PRO A 3 20.46 23.05 24.31
C PRO A 3 20.42 24.46 24.94
N PRO A 4 19.51 25.34 24.49
CA PRO A 4 19.31 26.68 25.08
C PRO A 4 18.57 26.62 26.43
N ALA A 5 18.70 27.67 27.23
CA ALA A 5 18.15 27.75 28.59
C ALA A 5 16.70 28.28 28.63
N SER A 6 15.93 27.81 29.62
CA SER A 6 14.56 28.26 29.89
C SER A 6 14.48 29.74 30.32
N PRO A 7 13.49 30.52 29.85
CA PRO A 7 13.29 31.89 30.31
C PRO A 7 12.79 31.93 31.76
N SER A 8 13.22 32.96 32.49
CA SER A 8 12.86 33.16 33.90
C SER A 8 11.62 34.04 34.09
N SER A 9 10.92 33.79 35.21
CA SER A 9 9.89 34.65 35.80
C SER A 9 10.11 36.14 35.58
N THR A 10 9.09 36.84 35.08
CA THR A 10 8.95 38.30 35.28
C THR A 10 7.50 38.62 35.63
N THR A 11 7.28 39.27 36.77
CA THR A 11 5.95 39.54 37.33
C THR A 11 5.34 40.82 36.77
N LEU A 12 4.12 40.75 36.22
CA LEU A 12 3.26 41.93 36.07
C LEU A 12 1.86 41.66 36.66
N SER A 13 1.41 42.60 37.48
CA SER A 13 0.17 42.52 38.25
C SER A 13 -1.02 42.97 37.41
N SER A 14 -1.93 42.04 37.11
CA SER A 14 -3.29 42.35 36.64
C SER A 14 -4.32 41.96 37.71
N ARG A 15 -5.14 42.91 38.15
CA ARG A 15 -6.21 42.68 39.13
C ARG A 15 -7.45 42.08 38.44
N SER A 16 -7.76 40.82 38.70
CA SER A 16 -9.13 40.30 38.59
C SER A 16 -9.83 40.35 39.96
N VAL A 17 -11.15 40.55 39.97
CA VAL A 17 -11.93 40.65 41.20
C VAL A 17 -12.31 39.25 41.67
N SER A 18 -11.83 38.84 42.85
CA SER A 18 -12.21 37.56 43.44
C SER A 18 -13.62 37.64 44.03
N LEU A 19 -14.54 36.85 43.47
CA LEU A 19 -15.86 36.54 44.02
C LEU A 19 -15.98 35.03 44.30
N ASN A 20 -15.03 34.48 45.05
CA ASN A 20 -15.20 33.18 45.71
C ASN A 20 -14.83 33.32 47.19
N GLY A 21 -15.85 33.26 48.05
CA GLY A 21 -15.67 33.18 49.51
C GLY A 21 -15.16 31.79 49.92
N PRO A 22 -14.49 31.66 51.07
CA PRO A 22 -13.98 30.37 51.53
C PRO A 22 -15.14 29.43 51.86
N GLN A 23 -15.31 28.35 51.09
CA GLN A 23 -16.10 27.21 51.53
C GLN A 23 -15.34 26.51 52.67
N THR A 24 -15.73 26.80 53.90
CA THR A 24 -15.35 25.98 55.05
C THR A 24 -15.92 24.57 54.87
N PRO A 25 -15.16 23.49 55.12
CA PRO A 25 -15.71 22.15 55.09
C PRO A 25 -16.86 22.04 56.08
N ILE A 26 -18.00 21.52 55.63
CA ILE A 26 -19.15 21.29 56.50
C ILE A 26 -18.87 20.00 57.27
N ASP A 27 -18.24 20.13 58.44
CA ASP A 27 -18.19 19.06 59.43
C ASP A 27 -19.63 18.59 59.73
N ALA A 28 -19.84 17.28 59.71
CA ALA A 28 -21.15 16.69 59.94
C ALA A 28 -21.60 16.97 61.39
N LEU A 29 -22.54 17.92 61.55
CA LEU A 29 -23.13 18.25 62.84
C LEU A 29 -23.75 16.99 63.47
N PRO A 30 -23.36 16.61 64.70
CA PRO A 30 -23.77 15.34 65.28
C PRO A 30 -25.24 15.37 65.69
N LEU A 31 -26.03 14.42 65.17
CA LEU A 31 -27.46 14.23 65.47
C LEU A 31 -27.76 13.87 66.94
N THR A 32 -26.73 13.77 67.78
CA THR A 32 -26.82 13.39 69.21
C THR A 32 -27.70 14.32 70.04
N ASP A 33 -27.89 15.59 69.65
CA ASP A 33 -28.62 16.56 70.48
C ASP A 33 -30.15 16.50 70.31
N LEU A 34 -30.64 15.79 69.29
CA LEU A 34 -32.05 15.37 69.20
C LEU A 34 -32.31 14.09 70.00
N GLU A 35 -31.38 13.13 70.00
CA GLU A 35 -31.48 11.93 70.84
C GLU A 35 -31.34 12.23 72.34
N SER A 36 -30.48 13.21 72.71
CA SER A 36 -30.31 13.68 74.10
C SER A 36 -31.63 14.26 74.64
N ASN A 37 -32.26 15.15 73.88
CA ASN A 37 -33.54 15.76 74.22
C ASN A 37 -34.69 14.73 74.18
N GLY A 38 -34.67 13.78 73.25
CA GLY A 38 -35.64 12.67 73.19
C GLY A 38 -35.66 11.85 74.49
N LYS A 39 -34.49 11.49 75.02
CA LYS A 39 -34.37 10.83 76.33
C LYS A 39 -34.80 11.74 77.48
N ALA A 40 -34.35 12.99 77.51
CA ALA A 40 -34.72 13.93 78.58
C ALA A 40 -36.25 14.19 78.66
N LEU A 41 -36.96 14.11 77.53
CA LEU A 41 -38.42 14.16 77.47
C LEU A 41 -39.07 12.84 77.94
N GLN A 42 -38.56 11.68 77.52
CA GLN A 42 -39.06 10.38 77.99
C GLN A 42 -38.89 10.22 79.51
N ASP A 43 -37.73 10.59 80.07
CA ASP A 43 -37.48 10.54 81.52
C ASP A 43 -38.40 11.50 82.30
N ARG A 44 -38.70 12.70 81.75
CA ARG A 44 -39.70 13.61 82.34
C ARG A 44 -41.10 13.04 82.33
N ILE A 45 -41.52 12.41 81.24
CA ILE A 45 -42.85 11.79 81.11
C ILE A 45 -42.97 10.57 82.05
N ALA A 46 -41.92 9.74 82.14
CA ALA A 46 -41.86 8.64 83.09
C ALA A 46 -41.92 9.12 84.56
N GLY A 47 -41.24 10.22 84.89
CA GLY A 47 -41.30 10.85 86.20
C GLY A 47 -42.71 11.32 86.58
N LEU A 48 -43.42 11.97 85.66
CA LEU A 48 -44.79 12.47 85.89
C LEU A 48 -45.84 11.35 86.01
N LEU A 49 -45.61 10.20 85.39
CA LEU A 49 -46.49 9.02 85.55
C LEU A 49 -46.20 8.20 86.82
N SER A 50 -45.10 8.49 87.53
CA SER A 50 -44.66 7.75 88.73
C SER A 50 -44.88 8.53 90.05
N SER A 51 -45.26 9.81 90.00
CA SER A 51 -45.47 10.68 91.17
C SER A 51 -46.74 10.36 91.96
N LYS A 52 -46.67 9.28 92.75
CA LYS A 52 -47.71 8.77 93.65
C LYS A 52 -47.82 9.61 94.93
N THR A 53 -48.72 10.59 94.96
CA THR A 53 -48.98 11.47 96.13
C THR A 53 -50.31 11.18 96.85
N PRO A 54 -50.45 11.53 98.14
CA PRO A 54 -51.35 10.81 99.05
C PRO A 54 -52.70 11.50 99.34
N SER A 55 -53.50 10.83 100.18
CA SER A 55 -54.82 11.23 100.66
C SER A 55 -54.81 12.18 101.87
N SER A 56 -56.01 12.66 102.24
CA SER A 56 -56.37 13.31 103.52
C SER A 56 -56.03 14.82 103.64
N PRO A 57 -56.71 15.62 104.50
CA PRO A 57 -57.79 15.26 105.44
C PRO A 57 -59.11 16.07 105.32
N ARG A 58 -60.10 15.58 106.07
CA ARG A 58 -61.46 16.12 106.32
C ARG A 58 -61.48 16.91 107.65
N PRO A 59 -62.26 18.00 107.75
CA PRO A 59 -63.01 18.32 108.97
C PRO A 59 -64.53 18.22 108.71
N GLU A 60 -65.40 17.69 109.58
CA GLU A 60 -65.51 17.67 111.05
C GLU A 60 -66.18 18.92 111.68
N SER A 61 -67.52 18.87 111.74
CA SER A 61 -68.27 18.91 113.00
C SER A 61 -68.26 20.18 113.89
N ARG A 62 -69.41 20.87 114.04
CA ARG A 62 -70.27 20.81 115.26
C ARG A 62 -71.49 21.75 115.26
N THR A 63 -72.40 21.50 116.21
CA THR A 63 -73.67 22.16 116.48
C THR A 63 -73.59 23.20 117.62
N SER A 64 -74.55 24.14 117.66
CA SER A 64 -74.99 24.79 118.91
C SER A 64 -76.39 25.40 118.75
N SER A 65 -77.17 25.43 119.84
CA SER A 65 -78.47 26.09 119.94
C SER A 65 -78.40 27.21 121.00
N GLY A 66 -78.99 28.38 120.74
CA GLY A 66 -78.97 29.51 121.67
C GLY A 66 -80.12 30.49 121.43
N SER A 67 -80.88 30.81 122.47
CA SER A 67 -82.17 31.51 122.39
C SER A 67 -82.07 33.02 122.66
N THR A 68 -82.28 33.85 121.62
CA THR A 68 -82.73 35.26 121.77
C THR A 68 -83.55 35.71 120.55
N HIS A 69 -84.84 35.39 120.56
CA HIS A 69 -85.71 35.39 119.37
C HIS A 69 -86.41 36.74 119.08
N LEU A 70 -85.73 37.66 118.39
CA LEU A 70 -86.26 38.48 117.25
C LEU A 70 -85.28 39.61 116.86
N VAL A 71 -84.90 40.48 117.80
CA VAL A 71 -84.03 41.65 117.50
C VAL A 71 -82.61 41.21 117.16
N GLU A 72 -82.07 40.24 117.90
CA GLU A 72 -80.76 39.68 117.58
C GLU A 72 -80.80 38.94 116.23
N MET A 73 -81.89 38.22 115.94
CA MET A 73 -82.14 37.60 114.64
C MET A 73 -82.19 38.63 113.50
N GLN A 74 -82.70 39.84 113.71
CA GLN A 74 -82.67 40.91 112.71
C GLN A 74 -81.23 41.41 112.47
N SER A 75 -80.45 41.68 113.53
CA SER A 75 -79.03 42.03 113.39
C SER A 75 -78.16 40.89 112.84
N GLN A 76 -78.62 39.64 112.98
CA GLN A 76 -77.98 38.45 112.43
C GLN A 76 -78.38 38.24 110.96
N LEU A 77 -79.62 38.54 110.58
CA LEU A 77 -80.05 38.64 109.19
C LEU A 77 -79.27 39.74 108.48
N GLU A 78 -79.10 40.92 109.06
CA GLU A 78 -78.27 42.00 108.49
C GLU A 78 -76.80 41.58 108.34
N ARG A 79 -76.23 40.87 109.32
CA ARG A 79 -74.86 40.30 109.22
C ARG A 79 -74.75 39.11 108.25
N MET A 80 -75.84 38.39 108.00
CA MET A 80 -75.90 37.33 106.98
C MET A 80 -76.12 37.92 105.60
N GLN A 81 -76.92 38.98 105.47
CA GLN A 81 -77.14 39.76 104.26
C GLN A 81 -75.83 40.41 103.82
N ALA A 82 -75.18 41.21 104.68
CA ALA A 82 -73.87 41.79 104.37
C ALA A 82 -72.75 40.75 104.10
N ARG A 83 -72.92 39.50 104.55
CA ARG A 83 -72.04 38.37 104.19
C ARG A 83 -72.40 37.72 102.87
N LEU A 84 -73.69 37.63 102.52
CA LEU A 84 -74.18 37.20 101.21
C LEU A 84 -73.77 38.25 100.17
N ASP A 85 -74.11 39.51 100.38
CA ASP A 85 -73.74 40.64 99.51
C ASP A 85 -72.22 40.65 99.27
N ALA A 86 -71.39 40.53 100.32
CA ALA A 86 -69.93 40.47 100.18
C ALA A 86 -69.41 39.19 99.49
N ALA A 87 -70.07 38.04 99.69
CA ALA A 87 -69.73 36.79 99.01
C ALA A 87 -70.21 36.76 97.54
N GLU A 88 -71.29 37.48 97.21
CA GLU A 88 -71.76 37.72 95.84
C GLU A 88 -70.81 38.68 95.11
N ASP A 89 -70.38 39.76 95.78
CA ASP A 89 -69.37 40.69 95.29
C ASP A 89 -68.01 39.98 95.08
N GLU A 90 -67.58 39.12 96.01
CA GLU A 90 -66.38 38.29 95.86
C GLU A 90 -66.54 37.22 94.77
N SER A 91 -67.69 36.55 94.69
CA SER A 91 -68.04 35.60 93.62
C SER A 91 -68.02 36.27 92.24
N GLN A 92 -68.53 37.50 92.13
CA GLN A 92 -68.54 38.27 90.88
C GLN A 92 -67.15 38.80 90.51
N ARG A 93 -66.31 39.15 91.49
CA ARG A 93 -64.87 39.44 91.27
C ARG A 93 -64.09 38.18 90.85
N LEU A 94 -64.40 37.03 91.43
CA LEU A 94 -63.80 35.75 91.07
C LEU A 94 -64.24 35.29 89.67
N ARG A 95 -65.50 35.48 89.30
CA ARG A 95 -66.01 35.23 87.93
C ARG A 95 -65.34 36.14 86.92
N THR A 96 -65.36 37.46 87.12
CA THR A 96 -64.71 38.40 86.18
C THR A 96 -63.19 38.17 86.07
N ARG A 97 -62.53 37.75 87.16
CA ARG A 97 -61.12 37.31 87.13
C ARG A 97 -60.93 35.97 86.41
N ALA A 98 -61.83 35.01 86.57
CA ALA A 98 -61.78 33.73 85.89
C ALA A 98 -62.01 33.89 84.38
N GLU A 99 -63.05 34.63 83.97
CA GLU A 99 -63.28 34.98 82.56
C GLU A 99 -62.12 35.79 81.98
N GLY A 100 -61.49 36.66 82.77
CA GLY A 100 -60.28 37.38 82.37
C GLY A 100 -59.12 36.43 82.08
N ALA A 101 -58.84 35.51 83.00
CA ALA A 101 -57.82 34.48 82.82
C ALA A 101 -58.15 33.49 81.69
N GLU A 102 -59.43 33.22 81.44
CA GLU A 102 -59.92 32.38 80.34
C GLU A 102 -59.74 33.09 78.98
N ARG A 103 -60.01 34.41 78.89
CA ARG A 103 -59.71 35.24 77.72
C ARG A 103 -58.22 35.31 77.45
N ASP A 104 -57.40 35.57 78.48
CA ASP A 104 -55.93 35.56 78.38
C ASP A 104 -55.39 34.19 77.95
N ALA A 105 -55.96 33.09 78.47
CA ALA A 105 -55.59 31.73 78.09
C ALA A 105 -56.00 31.42 76.64
N SER A 106 -57.19 31.84 76.22
CA SER A 106 -57.69 31.67 74.85
C SER A 106 -56.82 32.42 73.86
N GLN A 107 -56.49 33.70 74.13
CA GLN A 107 -55.58 34.48 73.29
C GLN A 107 -54.18 33.85 73.17
N ARG A 108 -53.66 33.25 74.26
CA ARG A 108 -52.38 32.51 74.21
C ARG A 108 -52.47 31.23 73.39
N ILE A 109 -53.58 30.50 73.50
CA ILE A 109 -53.82 29.29 72.69
C ILE A 109 -53.94 29.68 71.21
N GLU A 110 -54.71 30.72 70.89
CA GLU A 110 -54.83 31.28 69.54
C GLU A 110 -53.47 31.73 68.97
N SER A 111 -52.64 32.43 69.76
CA SER A 111 -51.30 32.82 69.32
C SER A 111 -50.38 31.62 69.08
N LEU A 112 -50.42 30.60 69.95
CA LEU A 112 -49.63 29.39 69.79
C LEU A 112 -50.09 28.51 68.62
N VAL A 113 -51.39 28.49 68.31
CA VAL A 113 -51.94 27.85 67.10
C VAL A 113 -51.50 28.63 65.86
N ALA A 114 -51.58 29.96 65.87
CA ALA A 114 -51.12 30.78 64.74
C ALA A 114 -49.61 30.64 64.48
N GLU A 115 -48.78 30.57 65.53
CA GLU A 115 -47.35 30.27 65.37
C GLU A 115 -47.10 28.83 64.90
N ARG A 116 -47.78 27.82 65.46
CA ARG A 116 -47.72 26.43 64.99
C ARG A 116 -48.04 26.33 63.50
N ASP A 117 -49.10 27.00 63.05
CA ASP A 117 -49.57 26.92 61.67
C ASP A 117 -48.61 27.64 60.71
N LYS A 118 -48.06 28.79 61.12
CA LYS A 118 -46.96 29.48 60.43
C LYS A 118 -45.67 28.65 60.37
N HIS A 119 -45.38 27.85 61.40
CA HIS A 119 -44.27 26.90 61.36
C HIS A 119 -44.57 25.72 60.43
N ALA A 120 -45.81 25.21 60.42
CA ALA A 120 -46.23 24.12 59.54
C ALA A 120 -46.20 24.52 58.05
N THR A 121 -46.66 25.74 57.68
CA THR A 121 -46.52 26.22 56.30
C THR A 121 -45.05 26.36 55.91
N ARG A 122 -44.20 26.92 56.78
CA ARG A 122 -42.76 27.04 56.52
C ARG A 122 -42.05 25.70 56.37
N VAL A 123 -42.46 24.67 57.11
CA VAL A 123 -41.94 23.30 56.92
C VAL A 123 -42.39 22.73 55.58
N ALA A 124 -43.67 22.89 55.21
CA ALA A 124 -44.16 22.44 53.90
C ALA A 124 -43.50 23.17 52.72
N GLU A 125 -43.22 24.48 52.85
CA GLU A 125 -42.45 25.28 51.89
C GLU A 125 -41.01 24.75 51.73
N LEU A 126 -40.33 24.45 52.85
CA LEU A 126 -38.97 23.90 52.84
C LEU A 126 -38.92 22.46 52.30
N GLU A 127 -39.90 21.61 52.62
CA GLU A 127 -40.04 20.28 52.01
C GLU A 127 -40.30 20.35 50.50
N ALA A 128 -41.14 21.28 50.05
CA ALA A 128 -41.39 21.49 48.63
C ALA A 128 -40.12 21.95 47.90
N ALA A 129 -39.37 22.89 48.49
CA ALA A 129 -38.09 23.37 47.97
C ALA A 129 -37.00 22.29 47.96
N ALA A 130 -36.92 21.43 48.99
CA ALA A 130 -36.02 20.30 49.01
C ALA A 130 -36.33 19.31 47.88
N ARG A 131 -37.61 18.94 47.71
CA ARG A 131 -38.06 18.03 46.63
C ARG A 131 -37.88 18.61 45.22
N THR A 132 -37.84 19.94 45.04
CA THR A 132 -37.47 20.54 43.74
C THR A 132 -35.96 20.57 43.54
N ALA A 133 -35.16 20.79 44.59
CA ALA A 133 -33.70 20.68 44.52
C ALA A 133 -33.23 19.24 44.25
N GLU A 134 -33.83 18.23 44.87
CA GLU A 134 -33.58 16.81 44.61
C GLU A 134 -33.81 16.45 43.14
N ARG A 135 -34.95 16.86 42.56
CA ARG A 135 -35.23 16.64 41.13
C ARG A 135 -34.21 17.34 40.24
N ALA A 136 -33.93 18.62 40.50
CA ALA A 136 -32.95 19.39 39.74
C ALA A 136 -31.54 18.79 39.82
N LEU A 137 -31.15 18.17 40.95
CA LEU A 137 -29.90 17.40 41.05
C LEU A 137 -29.97 16.15 40.17
N THR A 138 -31.02 15.31 40.29
CA THR A 138 -31.13 14.10 39.45
C THR A 138 -31.21 14.39 37.95
N GLU A 139 -31.79 15.53 37.55
CA GLU A 139 -31.78 16.01 36.16
C GLU A 139 -30.37 16.42 35.72
N ARG A 140 -29.61 17.11 36.59
CA ARG A 140 -28.20 17.44 36.30
C ARG A 140 -27.31 16.20 36.24
N ASP A 141 -27.47 15.27 37.17
CA ASP A 141 -26.73 13.99 37.18
C ASP A 141 -26.99 13.21 35.89
N ALA A 142 -28.26 13.10 35.46
CA ALA A 142 -28.61 12.48 34.19
C ALA A 142 -28.01 13.21 32.97
N THR A 143 -27.91 14.55 32.99
CA THR A 143 -27.19 15.29 31.92
C THR A 143 -25.69 15.08 31.96
N MET A 144 -25.07 14.98 33.15
CA MET A 144 -23.64 14.68 33.28
C MET A 144 -23.32 13.27 32.78
N GLU A 145 -24.13 12.26 33.15
CA GLU A 145 -23.99 10.91 32.60
C GLU A 145 -24.18 10.85 31.07
N ALA A 146 -25.04 11.70 30.51
CA ALA A 146 -25.23 11.79 29.06
C ALA A 146 -24.02 12.42 28.37
N LEU A 147 -23.52 13.54 28.89
CA LEU A 147 -22.34 14.24 28.38
C LEU A 147 -21.07 13.40 28.49
N GLN A 148 -20.89 12.69 29.62
CA GLN A 148 -19.82 11.70 29.82
C GLN A 148 -19.85 10.63 28.72
N ARG A 149 -21.03 10.06 28.41
CA ARG A 149 -21.17 9.04 27.36
C ARG A 149 -20.93 9.58 25.95
N THR A 150 -21.26 10.84 25.66
CA THR A 150 -20.91 11.46 24.38
C THR A 150 -19.42 11.76 24.26
N ALA A 151 -18.76 12.20 25.35
CA ALA A 151 -17.30 12.41 25.37
C ALA A 151 -16.53 11.08 25.23
N ASP A 152 -16.94 10.04 25.96
CA ASP A 152 -16.39 8.68 25.85
C ASP A 152 -16.56 8.11 24.42
N GLN A 153 -17.61 8.49 23.70
CA GLN A 153 -17.84 8.07 22.32
C GLN A 153 -16.98 8.88 21.33
N ALA A 154 -16.95 10.21 21.45
CA ALA A 154 -16.11 11.08 20.64
C ALA A 154 -14.62 10.68 20.74
N ALA A 155 -14.13 10.37 21.96
CA ALA A 155 -12.78 9.88 22.17
C ALA A 155 -12.47 8.58 21.39
N ARG A 156 -13.41 7.62 21.36
CA ARG A 156 -13.27 6.38 20.57
C ARG A 156 -13.27 6.63 19.07
N ASP A 157 -14.09 7.57 18.60
CA ASP A 157 -14.16 7.91 17.18
C ASP A 157 -12.89 8.68 16.73
N VAL A 158 -12.30 9.50 17.61
CA VAL A 158 -10.96 10.12 17.40
C VAL A 158 -9.85 9.07 17.39
N ASP A 159 -9.82 8.15 18.36
CA ASP A 159 -8.82 7.06 18.39
C ASP A 159 -8.94 6.14 17.16
N LYS A 160 -10.17 5.87 16.70
CA LYS A 160 -10.42 5.13 15.45
C LYS A 160 -9.92 5.90 14.23
N ALA A 161 -10.29 7.17 14.07
CA ALA A 161 -9.84 8.00 12.96
C ALA A 161 -8.30 8.12 12.92
N ARG A 162 -7.67 8.16 14.10
CA ARG A 162 -6.23 8.10 14.27
C ARG A 162 -5.65 6.75 13.83
N ALA A 163 -6.23 5.63 14.25
CA ALA A 163 -5.77 4.30 13.84
C ALA A 163 -5.91 4.07 12.32
N ASP A 164 -7.00 4.54 11.72
CA ASP A 164 -7.21 4.54 10.27
C ASP A 164 -6.17 5.42 9.55
N GLY A 165 -5.81 6.58 10.12
CA GLY A 165 -4.75 7.45 9.62
C GLY A 165 -3.35 6.82 9.72
N GLU A 166 -3.01 6.24 10.87
CA GLU A 166 -1.75 5.52 11.09
C GLU A 166 -1.65 4.24 10.24
N ALA A 167 -2.78 3.65 9.81
CA ALA A 167 -2.80 2.56 8.83
C ALA A 167 -2.54 3.07 7.40
N ARG A 168 -3.17 4.17 6.98
CA ARG A 168 -2.92 4.80 5.67
C ARG A 168 -1.47 5.27 5.52
N LEU A 169 -0.86 5.82 6.57
CA LEU A 169 0.55 6.22 6.56
C LEU A 169 1.49 5.02 6.32
N ARG A 170 1.19 3.84 6.90
CA ARG A 170 1.96 2.61 6.66
C ARG A 170 1.78 2.05 5.24
N ASP A 171 0.56 2.12 4.70
CA ASP A 171 0.28 1.76 3.31
C ASP A 171 1.02 2.66 2.30
N VAL A 172 1.05 3.97 2.55
CA VAL A 172 1.81 4.95 1.72
C VAL A 172 3.32 4.74 1.86
N GLN A 173 3.83 4.46 3.07
CA GLN A 173 5.25 4.18 3.26
C GLN A 173 5.68 2.90 2.52
N SER A 174 4.94 1.80 2.67
CA SER A 174 5.24 0.55 1.94
C SER A 174 5.29 0.76 0.44
N LYS A 175 4.35 1.52 -0.12
CA LYS A 175 4.34 1.88 -1.54
C LYS A 175 5.54 2.71 -1.96
N LEU A 176 6.02 3.62 -1.10
CA LEU A 176 7.22 4.43 -1.37
C LEU A 176 8.46 3.53 -1.35
N ASP A 177 8.59 2.66 -0.36
CA ASP A 177 9.67 1.67 -0.25
C ASP A 177 9.69 0.73 -1.48
N ASP A 178 8.52 0.29 -1.97
CA ASP A 178 8.36 -0.49 -3.20
C ASP A 178 8.80 0.30 -4.46
N ARG A 179 8.49 1.61 -4.55
CA ARG A 179 8.93 2.45 -5.68
C ARG A 179 10.44 2.69 -5.65
N ASP A 180 11.03 2.90 -4.48
CA ASP A 180 12.47 3.07 -4.33
C ASP A 180 13.22 1.77 -4.66
N ALA A 181 12.70 0.60 -4.26
CA ALA A 181 13.22 -0.70 -4.68
C ALA A 181 13.18 -0.89 -6.21
N LEU A 182 12.08 -0.49 -6.86
CA LEU A 182 11.97 -0.50 -8.32
C LEU A 182 12.96 0.49 -8.99
N ILE A 183 13.18 1.66 -8.40
CA ILE A 183 14.16 2.65 -8.89
C ILE A 183 15.59 2.11 -8.78
N VAL A 184 15.92 1.34 -7.74
CA VAL A 184 17.21 0.65 -7.62
C VAL A 184 17.36 -0.41 -8.72
N GLN A 185 16.38 -1.30 -8.88
CA GLN A 185 16.40 -2.34 -9.92
C GLN A 185 16.51 -1.77 -11.34
N LEU A 186 15.86 -0.63 -11.60
CA LEU A 186 15.94 0.06 -12.89
C LEU A 186 17.32 0.70 -13.13
N LYS A 187 17.99 1.20 -12.08
CA LYS A 187 19.38 1.69 -12.19
C LYS A 187 20.35 0.55 -12.46
N GLU A 188 20.27 -0.54 -11.69
CA GLU A 188 21.08 -1.74 -11.90
C GLU A 188 20.92 -2.30 -13.32
N ALA A 189 19.68 -2.32 -13.85
CA ALA A 189 19.40 -2.73 -15.21
C ALA A 189 19.94 -1.76 -16.29
N VAL A 190 19.98 -0.45 -16.01
CA VAL A 190 20.60 0.54 -16.91
C VAL A 190 22.12 0.40 -16.89
N GLU A 191 22.74 0.32 -15.71
CA GLU A 191 24.19 0.15 -15.55
C GLU A 191 24.69 -1.15 -16.19
N ALA A 192 23.97 -2.26 -16.02
CA ALA A 192 24.26 -3.53 -16.72
C ALA A 192 24.18 -3.37 -18.24
N ARG A 193 23.15 -2.69 -18.76
CA ARG A 193 22.97 -2.45 -20.20
C ARG A 193 24.01 -1.47 -20.77
N GLU A 194 24.51 -0.53 -19.99
CA GLU A 194 25.64 0.32 -20.36
C GLU A 194 26.95 -0.48 -20.41
N GLY A 195 27.14 -1.41 -19.46
CA GLY A 195 28.19 -2.44 -19.50
C GLY A 195 28.16 -3.24 -20.81
N GLU A 196 27.06 -3.91 -21.11
CA GLU A 196 26.87 -4.70 -22.35
C GLU A 196 27.11 -3.86 -23.62
N GLN A 197 26.65 -2.60 -23.65
CA GLN A 197 26.91 -1.69 -24.77
C GLN A 197 28.39 -1.33 -24.90
N SER A 198 29.11 -1.15 -23.79
CA SER A 198 30.55 -0.86 -23.80
C SER A 198 31.37 -2.05 -24.30
N GLU A 199 31.02 -3.28 -23.89
CA GLU A 199 31.63 -4.51 -24.39
C GLU A 199 31.33 -4.71 -25.88
N SER A 200 30.08 -4.55 -26.29
CA SER A 200 29.66 -4.64 -27.69
C SER A 200 30.39 -3.62 -28.57
N ALA A 201 30.53 -2.38 -28.11
CA ALA A 201 31.31 -1.35 -28.79
C ALA A 201 32.81 -1.71 -28.89
N ALA A 202 33.39 -2.32 -27.85
CA ALA A 202 34.76 -2.82 -27.88
C ALA A 202 34.94 -3.98 -28.87
N VAL A 203 34.00 -4.93 -28.93
CA VAL A 203 33.99 -6.04 -29.90
C VAL A 203 33.84 -5.54 -31.34
N VAL A 204 32.92 -4.61 -31.59
CA VAL A 204 32.76 -3.98 -32.92
C VAL A 204 34.03 -3.23 -33.32
N LYS A 205 34.65 -2.49 -32.40
CA LYS A 205 35.93 -1.79 -32.65
C LYS A 205 37.05 -2.78 -32.98
N ALA A 206 37.16 -3.89 -32.25
CA ALA A 206 38.14 -4.94 -32.53
C ALA A 206 37.90 -5.59 -33.91
N LYS A 207 36.66 -5.93 -34.25
CA LYS A 207 36.29 -6.48 -35.56
C LYS A 207 36.56 -5.51 -36.71
N ASN A 208 36.32 -4.21 -36.53
CA ASN A 208 36.69 -3.19 -37.52
C ASN A 208 38.21 -3.11 -37.73
N THR A 209 39.04 -3.28 -36.68
CA THR A 209 40.50 -3.37 -36.86
C THR A 209 40.95 -4.67 -37.52
N GLU A 210 40.25 -5.79 -37.30
CA GLU A 210 40.52 -7.05 -37.99
C GLU A 210 40.17 -6.96 -39.48
N ILE A 211 39.03 -6.35 -39.83
CA ILE A 211 38.62 -6.08 -41.22
C ILE A 211 39.67 -5.21 -41.92
N ALA A 212 40.07 -4.07 -41.33
CA ALA A 212 41.09 -3.19 -41.93
C ALA A 212 42.45 -3.88 -42.15
N LEU A 213 42.83 -4.81 -41.26
CA LEU A 213 44.04 -5.64 -41.43
C LEU A 213 43.91 -6.71 -42.52
N LEU A 214 42.70 -7.20 -42.79
CA LEU A 214 42.42 -8.12 -43.90
C LEU A 214 42.35 -7.36 -45.23
N GLU A 215 41.70 -6.21 -45.28
CA GLU A 215 41.65 -5.31 -46.44
C GLU A 215 43.07 -4.92 -46.88
N ALA A 216 43.91 -4.42 -45.96
CA ALA A 216 45.29 -4.06 -46.28
C ALA A 216 46.15 -5.26 -46.76
N ARG A 217 45.85 -6.48 -46.32
CA ARG A 217 46.50 -7.71 -46.85
C ARG A 217 46.03 -8.05 -48.26
N VAL A 218 44.74 -7.87 -48.54
CA VAL A 218 44.14 -8.10 -49.87
C VAL A 218 44.65 -7.06 -50.87
N GLU A 219 44.67 -5.77 -50.50
CA GLU A 219 45.28 -4.71 -51.31
C GLU A 219 46.75 -4.98 -51.63
N LYS A 220 47.54 -5.40 -50.62
CA LYS A 220 48.95 -5.77 -50.82
C LYS A 220 49.09 -6.94 -51.80
N ALA A 221 48.27 -7.99 -51.66
CA ALA A 221 48.31 -9.14 -52.56
C ALA A 221 47.91 -8.76 -54.01
N TYR A 222 46.94 -7.86 -54.20
CA TYR A 222 46.62 -7.32 -55.52
C TYR A 222 47.76 -6.47 -56.11
N ALA A 223 48.43 -5.66 -55.29
CA ALA A 223 49.59 -4.87 -55.73
C ALA A 223 50.77 -5.75 -56.17
N GLU A 224 51.05 -6.83 -55.42
CA GLU A 224 52.07 -7.84 -55.76
C GLU A 224 51.71 -8.58 -57.06
N LEU A 225 50.46 -9.02 -57.24
CA LEU A 225 50.01 -9.67 -58.48
C LEU A 225 50.05 -8.72 -59.70
N GLU A 226 49.76 -7.44 -59.54
CA GLU A 226 49.89 -6.47 -60.63
C GLU A 226 51.37 -6.10 -60.91
N GLU A 227 52.27 -6.28 -59.94
CA GLU A 227 53.71 -6.19 -60.15
C GLU A 227 54.25 -7.38 -60.95
N GLU A 228 53.94 -8.62 -60.53
CA GLU A 228 54.26 -9.83 -61.30
C GLU A 228 53.71 -9.74 -62.74
N ARG A 229 52.49 -9.24 -62.92
CA ARG A 229 51.87 -9.03 -64.23
C ARG A 229 52.63 -7.99 -65.08
N ARG A 230 53.15 -6.92 -64.46
CA ARG A 230 54.00 -5.91 -65.13
C ARG A 230 55.36 -6.50 -65.51
N GLU A 231 55.99 -7.27 -64.63
CA GLU A 231 57.28 -7.94 -64.90
C GLU A 231 57.16 -8.99 -66.00
N LEU A 232 56.17 -9.87 -65.94
CA LEU A 232 55.90 -10.87 -66.98
C LEU A 232 55.55 -10.21 -68.32
N GLY A 233 54.84 -9.08 -68.30
CA GLY A 233 54.63 -8.25 -69.50
C GLY A 233 55.94 -7.75 -70.11
N ALA A 234 56.83 -7.21 -69.29
CA ALA A 234 58.15 -6.75 -69.72
C ALA A 234 59.03 -7.89 -70.27
N GLN A 235 59.02 -9.06 -69.63
CA GLN A 235 59.73 -10.25 -70.11
C GLN A 235 59.17 -10.74 -71.47
N VAL A 236 57.85 -10.70 -71.67
CA VAL A 236 57.22 -11.03 -72.96
C VAL A 236 57.63 -10.03 -74.04
N ASP A 237 57.72 -8.73 -73.73
CA ASP A 237 58.17 -7.72 -74.70
C ASP A 237 59.69 -7.75 -74.97
N GLU A 238 60.51 -8.17 -74.00
CA GLU A 238 61.92 -8.47 -74.22
C GLU A 238 62.10 -9.70 -75.11
N LEU A 239 61.36 -10.79 -74.87
CA LEU A 239 61.34 -11.98 -75.74
C LEU A 239 60.83 -11.67 -77.14
N ARG A 240 59.84 -10.78 -77.29
CA ARG A 240 59.38 -10.27 -78.60
C ARG A 240 60.48 -9.48 -79.30
N ARG A 241 61.20 -8.61 -78.60
CA ARG A 241 62.33 -7.85 -79.17
C ARG A 241 63.47 -8.77 -79.60
N ALA A 242 63.91 -9.70 -78.74
CA ALA A 242 64.93 -10.69 -79.07
C ALA A 242 64.50 -11.60 -80.24
N GLY A 243 63.20 -11.92 -80.34
CA GLY A 243 62.60 -12.62 -81.48
C GLY A 243 62.66 -11.80 -82.77
N GLN A 244 62.32 -10.50 -82.72
CA GLN A 244 62.41 -9.58 -83.86
C GLN A 244 63.86 -9.36 -84.31
N GLU A 245 64.80 -9.19 -83.37
CA GLU A 245 66.25 -9.10 -83.65
C GLU A 245 66.77 -10.40 -84.27
N THR A 246 66.31 -11.55 -83.78
CA THR A 246 66.64 -12.86 -84.37
C THR A 246 66.08 -13.01 -85.79
N ILE A 247 64.83 -12.58 -86.04
CA ILE A 247 64.23 -12.57 -87.37
C ILE A 247 65.02 -11.64 -88.31
N ALA A 248 65.33 -10.42 -87.87
CA ALA A 248 66.13 -9.47 -88.65
C ALA A 248 67.53 -10.01 -88.99
N LEU A 249 68.18 -10.71 -88.06
CA LEU A 249 69.45 -11.41 -88.32
C LEU A 249 69.31 -12.60 -89.29
N TYR A 250 68.16 -13.29 -89.31
CA TYR A 250 67.87 -14.30 -90.33
C TYR A 250 67.53 -13.66 -91.68
N GLU A 251 66.86 -12.53 -91.73
CA GLU A 251 66.56 -11.77 -92.96
C GLU A 251 67.83 -11.12 -93.55
N GLU A 252 68.73 -10.59 -92.71
CA GLU A 252 70.07 -10.14 -93.12
C GLU A 252 70.90 -11.31 -93.67
N ARG A 253 70.92 -12.45 -92.97
CA ARG A 253 71.62 -13.65 -93.45
C ARG A 253 71.00 -14.24 -94.72
N LEU A 254 69.67 -14.20 -94.86
CA LEU A 254 68.97 -14.67 -96.04
C LEU A 254 69.20 -13.74 -97.22
N SER A 255 69.12 -12.42 -97.05
CA SER A 255 69.44 -11.45 -98.10
C SER A 255 70.93 -11.45 -98.47
N ALA A 256 71.85 -11.70 -97.53
CA ALA A 256 73.26 -11.94 -97.81
C ALA A 256 73.57 -13.33 -98.42
N ALA A 257 72.68 -14.30 -98.24
CA ALA A 257 72.72 -15.58 -98.94
C ALA A 257 72.08 -15.49 -100.32
N ASP A 258 71.04 -14.66 -100.49
CA ASP A 258 70.36 -14.39 -101.76
C ASP A 258 71.20 -13.47 -102.66
N SER A 259 71.91 -12.48 -102.13
CA SER A 259 72.88 -11.70 -102.92
C SER A 259 74.00 -12.60 -103.45
N ARG A 260 74.57 -13.46 -102.58
CA ARG A 260 75.49 -14.52 -103.00
C ARG A 260 74.85 -15.55 -103.91
N ARG A 261 73.55 -15.83 -103.78
CA ARG A 261 72.81 -16.72 -104.68
C ARG A 261 72.66 -16.06 -106.05
N TYR A 262 72.40 -14.76 -106.15
CA TYR A 262 72.39 -14.03 -107.41
C TYR A 262 73.80 -13.93 -108.03
N GLU A 263 74.84 -13.64 -107.24
CA GLU A 263 76.24 -13.72 -107.69
C GLU A 263 76.59 -15.14 -108.21
N LEU A 264 76.14 -16.18 -107.50
CA LEU A 264 76.31 -17.58 -107.88
C LEU A 264 75.33 -18.03 -108.96
N GLU A 265 74.20 -17.36 -109.20
CA GLU A 265 73.24 -17.66 -110.28
C GLU A 265 73.62 -16.92 -111.56
N ASP A 266 74.32 -15.78 -111.49
CA ASP A 266 75.04 -15.19 -112.62
C ASP A 266 76.25 -16.08 -112.99
N LEU A 267 77.03 -16.51 -111.98
CA LEU A 267 78.12 -17.46 -112.20
C LEU A 267 77.60 -18.81 -112.71
N VAL A 268 76.54 -19.37 -112.13
CA VAL A 268 75.93 -20.64 -112.55
C VAL A 268 75.13 -20.47 -113.83
N ALA A 269 74.61 -19.29 -114.20
CA ALA A 269 74.13 -19.04 -115.56
C ALA A 269 75.30 -19.10 -116.54
N SER A 270 76.45 -18.49 -116.24
CA SER A 270 77.66 -18.60 -117.07
C SER A 270 78.22 -20.03 -117.14
N LEU A 271 78.09 -20.80 -116.06
CA LEU A 271 78.51 -22.21 -115.99
C LEU A 271 77.42 -23.18 -116.48
N GLU A 272 76.15 -22.80 -116.58
CA GLU A 272 75.08 -23.56 -117.24
C GLU A 272 75.01 -23.24 -118.73
N GLU A 273 75.44 -22.06 -119.17
CA GLU A 273 75.80 -21.84 -120.57
C GLU A 273 76.91 -22.85 -120.97
N GLN A 274 77.83 -23.18 -120.05
CA GLN A 274 78.80 -24.27 -120.22
C GLN A 274 78.22 -25.68 -119.95
N VAL A 275 77.35 -25.90 -118.96
CA VAL A 275 76.94 -27.24 -118.47
C VAL A 275 75.57 -27.69 -119.02
N ARG A 276 74.78 -26.84 -119.67
CA ARG A 276 73.73 -27.28 -120.61
C ARG A 276 74.34 -27.99 -121.84
N SER A 277 75.66 -27.94 -122.02
CA SER A 277 76.38 -28.84 -122.93
C SER A 277 76.58 -30.27 -122.39
N GLN A 278 76.43 -30.53 -121.08
CA GLN A 278 76.79 -31.79 -120.39
C GLN A 278 75.84 -32.15 -119.23
N ALA A 279 74.96 -33.16 -119.41
CA ALA A 279 73.67 -33.23 -118.69
C ALA A 279 73.49 -34.27 -117.55
N ARG A 280 72.63 -33.89 -116.58
CA ARG A 280 71.58 -34.66 -115.85
C ARG A 280 71.91 -35.91 -114.95
N PRO A 281 71.61 -35.87 -113.63
CA PRO A 281 71.67 -37.00 -112.65
C PRO A 281 70.30 -37.44 -112.03
N PRO A 282 70.21 -38.55 -111.25
CA PRO A 282 69.08 -38.75 -110.29
C PRO A 282 69.23 -39.65 -109.01
N SER A 283 68.89 -39.09 -107.81
CA SER A 283 67.97 -39.59 -106.72
C SER A 283 68.18 -40.85 -105.79
N PRO A 284 67.50 -40.95 -104.59
CA PRO A 284 67.75 -41.92 -103.48
C PRO A 284 66.51 -42.65 -102.82
N GLY A 285 66.68 -43.36 -101.68
CA GLY A 285 65.63 -43.79 -100.69
C GLY A 285 65.99 -45.02 -99.82
N THR A 286 65.23 -45.64 -98.87
CA THR A 286 64.09 -45.30 -97.93
C THR A 286 63.57 -46.60 -97.21
N MET A 287 63.32 -46.70 -95.87
CA MET A 287 62.44 -47.76 -95.22
C MET A 287 62.21 -47.64 -93.67
N ALA A 288 61.23 -48.37 -93.07
CA ALA A 288 60.88 -48.39 -91.61
C ALA A 288 59.98 -49.60 -91.14
N ARG A 289 59.69 -49.69 -89.80
CA ARG A 289 58.61 -50.43 -89.04
C ARG A 289 58.92 -51.73 -88.25
N GLN A 290 58.36 -51.82 -87.02
CA GLN A 290 57.85 -53.03 -86.32
C GLN A 290 57.04 -52.64 -85.06
N ALA A 291 55.87 -53.25 -84.77
CA ALA A 291 55.15 -53.18 -83.47
C ALA A 291 53.89 -54.08 -83.41
N THR A 292 53.82 -55.05 -82.49
CA THR A 292 52.59 -55.74 -81.98
C THR A 292 52.95 -56.60 -80.76
N SER A 293 52.73 -56.14 -79.53
CA SER A 293 52.86 -56.96 -78.30
C SER A 293 52.23 -56.38 -77.02
N ALA A 294 51.67 -55.16 -77.04
CA ALA A 294 51.31 -54.43 -75.81
C ALA A 294 49.89 -54.71 -75.26
N ALA A 295 48.92 -54.99 -76.15
CA ALA A 295 47.48 -54.81 -75.85
C ALA A 295 46.86 -55.82 -74.85
N GLU A 296 47.55 -56.89 -74.48
CA GLU A 296 47.00 -57.90 -73.55
C GLU A 296 47.22 -57.51 -72.08
N ILE A 297 48.34 -56.85 -71.74
CA ILE A 297 48.66 -56.43 -70.35
C ILE A 297 47.66 -55.38 -69.87
N ASP A 298 47.30 -54.42 -70.73
CA ASP A 298 46.36 -53.33 -70.41
C ASP A 298 44.99 -53.87 -69.97
N ASN A 299 44.54 -55.01 -70.51
CA ASN A 299 43.21 -55.57 -70.26
C ASN A 299 43.06 -56.19 -68.87
N GLU A 300 44.14 -56.60 -68.21
CA GLU A 300 44.09 -57.09 -66.82
C GLU A 300 44.12 -55.91 -65.83
N MET A 301 45.01 -54.95 -66.05
CA MET A 301 45.08 -53.70 -65.27
C MET A 301 43.75 -52.94 -65.23
N LEU A 302 43.01 -52.90 -66.35
CA LEU A 302 41.69 -52.26 -66.41
C LEU A 302 40.65 -52.93 -65.49
N ARG A 303 40.73 -54.25 -65.23
CA ARG A 303 39.79 -54.94 -64.33
C ARG A 303 40.05 -54.61 -62.87
N ASP A 304 41.32 -54.59 -62.46
CA ASP A 304 41.69 -54.19 -61.09
C ASP A 304 41.35 -52.73 -60.82
N GLN A 305 41.55 -51.84 -61.81
CA GLN A 305 41.10 -50.44 -61.74
C GLN A 305 39.59 -50.33 -61.55
N VAL A 306 38.77 -51.09 -62.29
CA VAL A 306 37.31 -51.12 -62.10
C VAL A 306 36.93 -51.63 -60.70
N SER A 307 37.56 -52.70 -60.19
CA SER A 307 37.28 -53.21 -58.84
C SER A 307 37.68 -52.23 -57.74
N HIS A 308 38.81 -51.53 -57.90
CA HIS A 308 39.23 -50.46 -56.99
C HIS A 308 38.27 -49.27 -57.02
N LEU A 309 37.83 -48.84 -58.21
CA LEU A 309 36.86 -47.75 -58.35
C LEU A 309 35.49 -48.12 -57.75
N GLN A 310 35.02 -49.35 -57.91
CA GLN A 310 33.78 -49.84 -57.28
C GLN A 310 33.87 -49.82 -55.74
N LYS A 311 34.99 -50.28 -55.16
CA LYS A 311 35.22 -50.20 -53.70
C LYS A 311 35.29 -48.75 -53.21
N LYS A 312 35.90 -47.85 -54.01
CA LYS A 312 35.97 -46.43 -53.68
C LYS A 312 34.60 -45.74 -53.79
N LEU A 313 33.75 -46.13 -54.74
CA LEU A 313 32.37 -45.65 -54.84
C LEU A 313 31.57 -46.04 -53.61
N ALA A 314 31.54 -47.32 -53.24
CA ALA A 314 30.83 -47.79 -52.05
C ALA A 314 31.29 -47.07 -50.76
N ALA A 315 32.60 -46.90 -50.57
CA ALA A 315 33.13 -46.17 -49.42
C ALA A 315 32.77 -44.67 -49.42
N VAL A 316 32.58 -44.04 -50.60
CA VAL A 316 32.09 -42.66 -50.71
C VAL A 316 30.57 -42.61 -50.45
N GLU A 317 29.81 -43.59 -50.94
CA GLU A 317 28.37 -43.73 -50.71
C GLU A 317 28.08 -43.89 -49.20
N ASP A 318 28.78 -44.79 -48.50
CA ASP A 318 28.73 -44.93 -47.04
C ASP A 318 28.98 -43.58 -46.33
N THR A 319 30.04 -42.85 -46.71
CA THR A 319 30.33 -41.53 -46.09
C THR A 319 29.30 -40.46 -46.41
N LEU A 320 28.60 -40.55 -47.56
CA LEU A 320 27.53 -39.61 -47.91
C LEU A 320 26.24 -39.91 -47.13
N GLU A 321 25.97 -41.17 -46.79
CA GLU A 321 24.88 -41.53 -45.87
C GLU A 321 25.17 -41.10 -44.44
N ASP A 322 26.39 -41.33 -43.93
CA ASP A 322 26.82 -40.84 -42.60
C ASP A 322 26.77 -39.30 -42.50
N LEU A 323 27.20 -38.57 -43.55
CA LEU A 323 27.14 -37.11 -43.59
C LEU A 323 25.70 -36.57 -43.66
N ARG A 324 24.79 -37.23 -44.39
CA ARG A 324 23.36 -36.88 -44.37
C ARG A 324 22.75 -37.11 -42.99
N ALA A 325 22.99 -38.28 -42.40
CA ALA A 325 22.49 -38.61 -41.07
C ALA A 325 23.12 -37.76 -39.96
N ALA A 326 24.30 -37.16 -40.16
CA ALA A 326 24.84 -36.12 -39.30
C ALA A 326 24.09 -34.79 -39.51
N ASN A 327 23.95 -34.34 -40.76
CA ASN A 327 23.26 -33.10 -41.10
C ASN A 327 21.80 -33.06 -40.62
N GLU A 328 21.04 -34.15 -40.78
CA GLU A 328 19.66 -34.28 -40.25
C GLU A 328 19.60 -34.09 -38.72
N ARG A 329 20.59 -34.60 -37.97
CA ARG A 329 20.65 -34.42 -36.50
C ARG A 329 21.03 -32.99 -36.13
N ASP A 330 21.96 -32.38 -36.86
CA ASP A 330 22.37 -31.01 -36.64
C ASP A 330 21.24 -30.02 -37.01
N GLU A 331 20.49 -30.27 -38.08
CA GLU A 331 19.29 -29.54 -38.45
C GLU A 331 18.22 -29.63 -37.36
N VAL A 332 17.90 -30.84 -36.85
CA VAL A 332 16.96 -30.99 -35.72
C VAL A 332 17.47 -30.26 -34.48
N ALA A 333 18.77 -30.34 -34.17
CA ALA A 333 19.36 -29.61 -33.04
C ALA A 333 19.38 -28.09 -33.25
N VAL A 334 19.42 -27.58 -34.49
CA VAL A 334 19.27 -26.15 -34.82
C VAL A 334 17.80 -25.73 -34.69
N HIS A 335 16.85 -26.50 -35.22
CA HIS A 335 15.42 -26.22 -35.08
C HIS A 335 14.98 -26.21 -33.61
N GLU A 336 15.46 -27.14 -32.77
CA GLU A 336 15.16 -27.12 -31.34
C GLU A 336 15.78 -25.91 -30.63
N ARG A 337 17.00 -25.49 -31.01
CA ARG A 337 17.61 -24.24 -30.50
C ARG A 337 16.79 -23.02 -30.91
N ILE A 338 16.40 -22.90 -32.18
CA ILE A 338 15.55 -21.81 -32.69
C ILE A 338 14.21 -21.77 -31.94
N LYS A 339 13.56 -22.92 -31.74
CA LYS A 339 12.32 -23.01 -30.96
C LYS A 339 12.53 -22.49 -29.53
N ARG A 340 13.55 -22.98 -28.81
CA ARG A 340 13.85 -22.53 -27.44
C ARG A 340 14.17 -21.03 -27.35
N TYR A 341 14.66 -20.40 -28.42
CA TYR A 341 14.80 -18.94 -28.48
C TYR A 341 13.46 -18.23 -28.72
N LYS A 342 12.60 -18.73 -29.61
CA LYS A 342 11.23 -18.19 -29.79
C LYS A 342 10.39 -18.30 -28.52
N ASP A 343 10.38 -19.47 -27.88
CA ASP A 343 9.66 -19.71 -26.61
C ASP A 343 10.08 -18.70 -25.52
N ARG A 344 11.37 -18.31 -25.48
CA ARG A 344 11.90 -17.28 -24.57
C ARG A 344 11.55 -15.86 -25.00
N GLU A 345 11.61 -15.57 -26.29
CA GLU A 345 11.27 -14.26 -26.85
C GLU A 345 9.79 -13.94 -26.65
N GLU A 346 8.90 -14.93 -26.80
CA GLU A 346 7.47 -14.83 -26.49
C GLU A 346 7.22 -14.63 -24.99
N ALA A 347 7.96 -15.31 -24.10
CA ALA A 347 7.89 -15.06 -22.66
C ALA A 347 8.30 -13.61 -22.31
N ILE A 348 9.41 -13.12 -22.86
CA ILE A 348 9.88 -11.73 -22.65
C ILE A 348 8.87 -10.72 -23.23
N ARG A 349 8.27 -10.99 -24.41
CA ARG A 349 7.18 -10.15 -24.95
C ARG A 349 5.99 -10.08 -24.00
N LYS A 350 5.61 -11.20 -23.37
CA LYS A 350 4.49 -11.29 -22.42
C LYS A 350 4.79 -10.52 -21.13
N GLU A 351 5.97 -10.69 -20.54
CA GLU A 351 6.41 -9.90 -19.37
C GLU A 351 6.45 -8.39 -19.68
N LEU A 352 6.89 -8.01 -20.87
CA LEU A 352 6.89 -6.62 -21.32
C LEU A 352 5.48 -6.07 -21.64
N ALA A 353 4.47 -6.93 -21.86
CA ALA A 353 3.08 -6.50 -21.96
C ALA A 353 2.48 -6.29 -20.55
N GLU A 354 2.65 -7.27 -19.67
CA GLU A 354 2.15 -7.22 -18.28
C GLU A 354 2.73 -6.02 -17.51
N ARG A 355 4.01 -5.70 -17.67
CA ARG A 355 4.65 -4.51 -17.08
C ARG A 355 4.15 -3.18 -17.68
N ARG A 356 3.67 -3.16 -18.93
CA ARG A 356 3.05 -1.95 -19.53
C ARG A 356 1.66 -1.73 -18.95
N GLU A 357 0.84 -2.77 -18.87
CA GLU A 357 -0.47 -2.71 -18.21
C GLU A 357 -0.35 -2.30 -16.73
N GLU A 358 0.72 -2.73 -16.05
CA GLU A 358 1.03 -2.29 -14.69
C GLU A 358 1.41 -0.81 -14.61
N SER A 359 2.30 -0.35 -15.48
CA SER A 359 2.66 1.07 -15.57
C SER A 359 1.42 1.94 -15.84
N GLU A 360 0.54 1.53 -16.76
CA GLU A 360 -0.71 2.22 -17.06
C GLU A 360 -1.69 2.22 -15.86
N ARG A 361 -1.84 1.09 -15.17
CA ARG A 361 -2.63 1.00 -13.92
C ARG A 361 -2.11 1.95 -12.84
N VAL A 362 -0.79 2.10 -12.70
CA VAL A 362 -0.18 3.00 -11.71
C VAL A 362 -0.28 4.46 -12.14
N LEU A 363 -0.10 4.79 -13.43
CA LEU A 363 -0.29 6.16 -13.94
C LEU A 363 -1.73 6.65 -13.71
N LYS A 364 -2.74 5.81 -13.99
CA LYS A 364 -4.16 6.12 -13.70
C LYS A 364 -4.47 6.23 -12.21
N ALA A 365 -3.70 5.56 -11.34
CA ALA A 365 -3.81 5.71 -9.90
C ALA A 365 -3.10 6.99 -9.38
N GLU A 366 -2.03 7.43 -10.05
CA GLU A 366 -1.29 8.65 -9.76
C GLU A 366 -2.05 9.90 -10.22
N GLU A 367 -2.60 9.89 -11.44
CA GLU A 367 -3.54 10.89 -11.97
C GLU A 367 -4.68 11.14 -10.97
N LYS A 368 -5.41 10.08 -10.61
CA LYS A 368 -6.47 10.11 -9.59
C LYS A 368 -6.02 10.51 -8.18
N ALA A 369 -4.72 10.46 -7.89
CA ALA A 369 -4.17 10.99 -6.64
C ALA A 369 -3.86 12.49 -6.73
N ARG A 370 -3.43 12.98 -7.91
CA ARG A 370 -3.25 14.40 -8.20
C ARG A 370 -4.59 15.13 -8.21
N ASP A 371 -5.61 14.60 -8.88
CA ASP A 371 -6.98 15.16 -8.89
C ASP A 371 -7.45 15.51 -7.46
N ARG A 372 -7.28 14.57 -6.53
CA ARG A 372 -7.66 14.70 -5.11
C ARG A 372 -6.80 15.69 -4.32
N VAL A 373 -5.55 15.90 -4.72
CA VAL A 373 -4.69 16.93 -4.14
C VAL A 373 -5.14 18.29 -4.65
N GLU A 374 -5.47 18.42 -5.93
CA GLU A 374 -6.01 19.65 -6.51
C GLU A 374 -7.38 20.01 -5.92
N GLU A 375 -8.29 19.04 -5.73
CA GLU A 375 -9.56 19.18 -4.98
C GLU A 375 -9.32 19.71 -3.55
N MET A 376 -8.35 19.14 -2.82
CA MET A 376 -8.05 19.58 -1.45
C MET A 376 -7.36 20.96 -1.40
N GLU A 377 -6.49 21.27 -2.37
CA GLU A 377 -5.88 22.60 -2.50
C GLU A 377 -6.92 23.67 -2.86
N GLU A 378 -7.89 23.35 -3.71
CA GLU A 378 -9.02 24.22 -4.04
C GLU A 378 -9.88 24.49 -2.79
N ALA A 379 -10.27 23.43 -2.06
CA ALA A 379 -10.99 23.58 -0.79
C ALA A 379 -10.22 24.40 0.25
N LEU A 380 -8.87 24.32 0.27
CA LEU A 380 -8.03 25.17 1.13
C LEU A 380 -7.95 26.63 0.64
N ARG A 381 -7.92 26.87 -0.69
CA ARG A 381 -8.00 28.20 -1.30
C ARG A 381 -9.35 28.85 -0.97
N GLU A 382 -10.46 28.15 -1.15
CA GLU A 382 -11.81 28.60 -0.79
C GLU A 382 -11.95 28.90 0.70
N ASN A 383 -11.46 28.01 1.58
CA ASN A 383 -11.50 28.22 3.03
C ASN A 383 -10.69 29.46 3.43
N THR A 384 -9.54 29.71 2.79
CA THR A 384 -8.74 30.92 3.00
C THR A 384 -9.53 32.18 2.61
N VAL A 385 -10.16 32.19 1.43
CA VAL A 385 -11.02 33.31 0.98
C VAL A 385 -12.24 33.50 1.89
N ALA A 386 -12.85 32.42 2.38
CA ALA A 386 -13.96 32.48 3.34
C ALA A 386 -13.52 33.09 4.69
N LEU A 387 -12.32 32.75 5.18
CA LEU A 387 -11.74 33.34 6.39
C LEU A 387 -11.37 34.82 6.20
N GLU A 388 -10.91 35.23 5.02
CA GLU A 388 -10.64 36.65 4.72
C GLU A 388 -11.95 37.47 4.61
N ASN A 389 -12.98 36.94 3.94
CA ASN A 389 -14.30 37.55 3.91
C ASN A 389 -14.92 37.68 5.31
N ALA A 390 -14.83 36.64 6.14
CA ALA A 390 -15.31 36.68 7.53
C ALA A 390 -14.53 37.69 8.40
N ARG A 391 -13.23 37.90 8.15
CA ARG A 391 -12.45 38.96 8.80
C ARG A 391 -12.92 40.35 8.36
N ALA A 392 -13.14 40.56 7.06
CA ALA A 392 -13.65 41.82 6.52
C ALA A 392 -15.06 42.15 7.05
N GLU A 393 -15.94 41.15 7.20
CA GLU A 393 -17.26 41.31 7.83
C GLU A 393 -17.13 41.69 9.31
N ILE A 394 -16.25 41.01 10.07
CA ILE A 394 -15.97 41.36 11.48
C ILE A 394 -15.37 42.77 11.63
N GLU A 395 -14.51 43.21 10.71
CA GLU A 395 -13.97 44.58 10.72
C GLU A 395 -15.04 45.62 10.33
N THR A 396 -15.93 45.30 9.40
CA THR A 396 -17.08 46.14 9.04
C THR A 396 -18.01 46.31 10.24
N LEU A 397 -18.41 45.22 10.89
CA LEU A 397 -19.24 45.24 12.10
C LEU A 397 -18.56 45.96 13.28
N ARG A 398 -17.23 45.89 13.41
CA ARG A 398 -16.49 46.68 14.42
C ARG A 398 -16.53 48.19 14.13
N ASN A 399 -16.44 48.58 12.86
CA ASN A 399 -16.57 49.98 12.45
C ASN A 399 -18.01 50.48 12.68
N GLU A 400 -19.02 49.69 12.33
CA GLU A 400 -20.43 50.00 12.61
C GLU A 400 -20.71 50.15 14.12
N ILE A 401 -20.15 49.27 14.96
CA ILE A 401 -20.25 49.40 16.42
C ILE A 401 -19.56 50.68 16.91
N ALA A 402 -18.37 51.02 16.40
CA ALA A 402 -17.67 52.25 16.78
C ALA A 402 -18.44 53.52 16.38
N ASP A 403 -19.05 53.53 15.19
CA ASP A 403 -19.92 54.62 14.73
C ASP A 403 -21.20 54.72 15.58
N LEU A 404 -21.83 53.59 15.92
CA LEU A 404 -22.99 53.53 16.82
C LEU A 404 -22.65 54.00 18.24
N GLU A 405 -21.48 53.65 18.78
CA GLU A 405 -20.99 54.16 20.07
C GLU A 405 -20.71 55.67 20.02
N GLY A 406 -20.14 56.19 18.92
CA GLY A 406 -19.97 57.62 18.68
C GLY A 406 -21.30 58.38 18.60
N LEU A 407 -22.30 57.78 17.94
CA LEU A 407 -23.67 58.30 17.89
C LEU A 407 -24.37 58.24 19.27
N ALA A 408 -24.15 57.19 20.06
CA ALA A 408 -24.70 57.08 21.41
C ALA A 408 -24.08 58.10 22.38
N ALA A 409 -22.76 58.31 22.31
CA ALA A 409 -22.05 59.31 23.09
C ALA A 409 -22.50 60.74 22.76
N THR A 410 -22.75 61.05 21.48
CA THR A 410 -23.25 62.36 21.06
C THR A 410 -24.76 62.55 21.32
N ALA A 411 -25.57 61.50 21.19
CA ALA A 411 -26.99 61.54 21.57
C ALA A 411 -27.17 61.85 23.06
N SER A 412 -26.32 61.29 23.93
CA SER A 412 -26.32 61.50 25.37
C SER A 412 -26.08 62.96 25.81
N THR A 413 -25.64 63.84 24.89
CA THR A 413 -25.44 65.29 25.17
C THR A 413 -26.44 66.22 24.48
N SER A 414 -27.43 65.72 23.73
CA SER A 414 -28.41 66.59 23.05
C SER A 414 -29.84 66.02 22.91
N ALA A 415 -30.48 65.75 24.05
CA ALA A 415 -31.87 65.27 24.09
C ALA A 415 -32.89 66.12 23.30
N GLU A 416 -32.68 67.44 23.18
CA GLU A 416 -33.57 68.34 22.42
C GLU A 416 -33.52 68.11 20.89
N LYS A 417 -32.37 67.67 20.34
CA LYS A 417 -32.23 67.41 18.89
C LYS A 417 -32.96 66.15 18.44
N LEU A 418 -33.19 65.21 19.35
CA LEU A 418 -33.91 63.96 19.08
C LEU A 418 -35.38 64.22 18.69
N ALA A 419 -35.96 65.35 19.13
CA ALA A 419 -37.30 65.79 18.73
C ALA A 419 -37.37 66.34 17.29
N GLU A 420 -36.32 67.01 16.80
CA GLU A 420 -36.27 67.51 15.40
C GLU A 420 -35.91 66.43 14.37
N LEU A 421 -35.22 65.36 14.79
CA LEU A 421 -34.83 64.27 13.88
C LEU A 421 -35.98 63.30 13.57
N ALA A 422 -36.93 63.09 14.50
CA ALA A 422 -38.08 62.22 14.29
C ALA A 422 -38.91 62.53 13.02
N PRO A 423 -39.30 63.79 12.69
CA PRO A 423 -40.01 64.08 11.45
C PRO A 423 -39.13 63.90 10.19
N ARG A 424 -37.81 64.16 10.26
CA ARG A 424 -36.89 63.91 9.14
C ARG A 424 -36.78 62.41 8.85
N ALA A 425 -36.50 61.61 9.87
CA ALA A 425 -36.41 60.15 9.76
C ALA A 425 -37.71 59.54 9.22
N ASN A 426 -38.87 60.05 9.62
CA ASN A 426 -40.15 59.61 9.03
C ASN A 426 -40.31 60.01 7.55
N SER A 427 -39.82 61.19 7.14
CA SER A 427 -39.85 61.62 5.73
C SER A 427 -38.87 60.84 4.84
N GLU A 428 -37.71 60.46 5.38
CA GLU A 428 -36.72 59.61 4.69
C GLU A 428 -37.21 58.16 4.62
N ARG A 429 -37.81 57.64 5.69
CA ARG A 429 -38.47 56.33 5.70
C ARG A 429 -39.63 56.23 4.70
N ALA A 430 -40.37 57.31 4.50
CA ALA A 430 -41.41 57.37 3.46
C ALA A 430 -40.82 57.34 2.04
N LYS A 431 -39.76 58.12 1.77
CA LYS A 431 -39.04 58.07 0.48
C LYS A 431 -38.44 56.70 0.19
N LEU A 432 -37.77 56.10 1.18
CA LEU A 432 -37.22 54.75 1.07
C LEU A 432 -38.32 53.70 0.85
N GLN A 433 -39.54 53.89 1.38
CA GLN A 433 -40.68 53.03 1.06
C GLN A 433 -41.19 53.20 -0.38
N GLU A 434 -41.15 54.42 -0.93
CA GLU A 434 -41.50 54.74 -2.31
C GLU A 434 -40.45 54.18 -3.29
N GLU A 435 -39.17 54.37 -3.00
CA GLU A 435 -38.02 53.83 -3.75
C GLU A 435 -37.97 52.29 -3.69
N ILE A 436 -38.28 51.68 -2.54
CA ILE A 436 -38.48 50.22 -2.42
C ILE A 436 -39.69 49.73 -3.22
N ALA A 437 -40.74 50.54 -3.40
CA ALA A 437 -41.88 50.17 -4.24
C ALA A 437 -41.51 50.25 -5.74
N GLU A 438 -40.79 51.28 -6.15
CA GLU A 438 -40.30 51.45 -7.52
C GLU A 438 -39.29 50.35 -7.90
N LEU A 439 -38.31 50.06 -7.04
CA LEU A 439 -37.36 48.95 -7.25
C LEU A 439 -38.06 47.58 -7.28
N LYS A 440 -39.14 47.38 -6.53
CA LYS A 440 -39.98 46.17 -6.61
C LYS A 440 -40.75 46.09 -7.92
N GLN A 441 -41.24 47.21 -8.46
CA GLN A 441 -41.86 47.23 -9.78
C GLN A 441 -40.83 46.90 -10.87
N GLN A 442 -39.64 47.50 -10.83
CA GLN A 442 -38.54 47.20 -11.75
C GLN A 442 -38.12 45.71 -11.67
N LEU A 443 -38.08 45.12 -10.47
CA LEU A 443 -37.83 43.68 -10.28
C LEU A 443 -38.93 42.78 -10.88
N VAL A 444 -40.20 43.21 -10.85
CA VAL A 444 -41.31 42.48 -11.48
C VAL A 444 -41.24 42.60 -13.01
N GLU A 445 -40.91 43.78 -13.54
CA GLU A 445 -40.73 43.97 -14.99
C GLU A 445 -39.49 43.22 -15.52
N ALA A 446 -38.39 43.16 -14.76
CA ALA A 446 -37.21 42.35 -15.08
C ALA A 446 -37.52 40.84 -15.05
N ARG A 447 -38.28 40.36 -14.06
CA ARG A 447 -38.73 38.96 -13.99
C ARG A 447 -39.75 38.60 -15.09
N ALA A 448 -40.51 39.57 -15.60
CA ALA A 448 -41.42 39.39 -16.72
C ALA A 448 -40.71 39.36 -18.09
N THR A 449 -39.50 39.92 -18.19
CA THR A 449 -38.69 39.91 -19.43
C THR A 449 -37.66 38.78 -19.47
N HIS A 450 -37.08 38.39 -18.34
CA HIS A 450 -36.23 37.20 -18.21
C HIS A 450 -37.03 35.94 -17.82
N GLY A 451 -37.93 35.50 -18.69
CA GLY A 451 -38.78 34.31 -18.51
C GLY A 451 -38.05 32.96 -18.52
N ASP A 452 -36.73 32.92 -18.38
CA ASP A 452 -35.87 31.72 -18.45
C ASP A 452 -34.73 31.76 -17.41
N GLN A 453 -34.97 32.37 -16.25
CA GLN A 453 -34.06 32.39 -15.09
C GLN A 453 -34.53 31.51 -13.92
N GLY A 454 -35.47 30.59 -14.17
CA GLY A 454 -36.01 29.69 -13.14
C GLY A 454 -34.91 28.84 -12.47
N GLY A 455 -34.09 28.17 -13.27
CA GLY A 455 -33.00 27.31 -12.77
C GLY A 455 -32.05 28.04 -11.82
N LEU A 456 -31.53 29.20 -12.23
CA LEU A 456 -30.62 30.02 -11.39
C LEU A 456 -31.27 30.52 -10.09
N SER A 457 -32.59 30.70 -10.07
CA SER A 457 -33.30 31.08 -8.84
C SER A 457 -33.42 29.91 -7.87
N ASP A 458 -33.77 28.72 -8.36
CA ASP A 458 -33.90 27.53 -7.52
C ASP A 458 -32.52 27.02 -7.05
N GLU A 459 -31.50 27.12 -7.90
CA GLU A 459 -30.08 26.84 -7.60
C GLU A 459 -29.49 27.82 -6.57
N LEU A 460 -29.84 29.12 -6.66
CA LEU A 460 -29.50 30.07 -5.59
C LEU A 460 -30.21 29.75 -4.26
N TYR A 461 -31.43 29.22 -4.30
CA TYR A 461 -32.13 28.80 -3.09
C TYR A 461 -31.51 27.54 -2.47
N SER A 462 -31.16 26.52 -3.26
CA SER A 462 -30.47 25.32 -2.75
C SER A 462 -29.08 25.68 -2.22
N LEU A 463 -28.27 26.45 -2.96
CA LEU A 463 -26.96 26.92 -2.48
C LEU A 463 -27.08 27.78 -1.20
N GLN A 464 -28.18 28.53 -1.02
CA GLN A 464 -28.42 29.27 0.22
C GLN A 464 -28.81 28.35 1.39
N GLU A 465 -29.57 27.28 1.15
CA GLU A 465 -29.92 26.27 2.16
C GLU A 465 -28.72 25.40 2.54
N ASP A 466 -27.93 24.95 1.56
CA ASP A 466 -26.65 24.26 1.76
C ASP A 466 -25.66 25.13 2.54
N ARG A 467 -25.55 26.43 2.21
CA ARG A 467 -24.72 27.36 2.98
C ARG A 467 -25.22 27.54 4.42
N GLN A 468 -26.52 27.50 4.67
CA GLN A 468 -27.08 27.55 6.03
C GLN A 468 -26.79 26.26 6.81
N THR A 469 -27.01 25.09 6.22
CA THR A 469 -26.74 23.80 6.89
C THR A 469 -25.24 23.60 7.15
N LEU A 470 -24.36 24.00 6.22
CA LEU A 470 -22.91 24.07 6.43
C LEU A 470 -22.55 25.06 7.55
N GLN A 471 -23.16 26.25 7.61
CA GLN A 471 -22.89 27.22 8.66
C GLN A 471 -23.37 26.74 10.04
N GLU A 472 -24.48 25.99 10.12
CA GLU A 472 -24.92 25.35 11.36
C GLU A 472 -24.01 24.19 11.77
N SER A 473 -23.58 23.36 10.82
CA SER A 473 -22.57 22.29 11.03
C SER A 473 -21.25 22.86 11.59
N LEU A 474 -20.75 23.95 11.01
CA LEU A 474 -19.52 24.61 11.42
C LEU A 474 -19.67 25.24 12.82
N LYS A 475 -20.82 25.84 13.14
CA LYS A 475 -21.13 26.31 14.52
C LYS A 475 -21.21 25.16 15.52
N ARG A 476 -21.79 24.01 15.13
CA ARG A 476 -21.94 22.83 15.99
C ARG A 476 -20.58 22.24 16.36
N THR A 477 -19.75 21.97 15.36
CA THR A 477 -18.38 21.46 15.53
C THR A 477 -17.47 22.44 16.26
N GLN A 478 -17.66 23.75 16.10
CA GLN A 478 -16.95 24.75 16.92
C GLN A 478 -17.37 24.75 18.39
N ALA A 479 -18.66 24.49 18.69
CA ALA A 479 -19.13 24.35 20.07
C ALA A 479 -18.61 23.05 20.70
N GLU A 480 -18.75 21.93 20.00
CA GLU A 480 -18.25 20.61 20.42
C GLU A 480 -16.73 20.66 20.73
N LEU A 481 -15.94 21.29 19.85
CA LEU A 481 -14.49 21.46 20.03
C LEU A 481 -14.12 22.52 21.10
N ALA A 482 -15.06 23.37 21.52
CA ALA A 482 -14.88 24.25 22.68
C ALA A 482 -15.16 23.50 24.00
N ASP A 483 -16.21 22.68 24.03
CA ASP A 483 -16.58 21.84 25.16
C ASP A 483 -15.52 20.76 25.42
N GLU A 484 -14.99 20.09 24.38
CA GLU A 484 -13.86 19.16 24.49
C GLU A 484 -12.63 19.83 25.13
N ARG A 485 -12.32 21.07 24.75
CA ARG A 485 -11.18 21.83 25.32
C ARG A 485 -11.41 22.13 26.79
N ALA A 486 -12.63 22.49 27.19
CA ALA A 486 -12.98 22.71 28.59
C ALA A 486 -12.86 21.41 29.40
N VAL A 487 -13.35 20.28 28.90
CA VAL A 487 -13.22 18.96 29.55
C VAL A 487 -11.76 18.54 29.68
N VAL A 488 -10.92 18.77 28.66
CA VAL A 488 -9.47 18.49 28.73
C VAL A 488 -8.76 19.39 29.74
N GLU A 489 -9.20 20.63 29.93
CA GLU A 489 -8.66 21.53 30.95
C GLU A 489 -9.11 21.14 32.37
N GLU A 490 -10.37 20.73 32.55
CA GLU A 490 -10.90 20.20 33.82
C GLU A 490 -10.23 18.87 34.22
N LEU A 491 -10.07 17.93 33.29
CA LEU A 491 -9.35 16.67 33.54
C LEU A 491 -7.88 16.91 33.91
N ARG A 492 -7.23 17.93 33.32
CA ARG A 492 -5.89 18.37 33.73
C ARG A 492 -5.89 18.99 35.12
N ALA A 493 -6.90 19.78 35.48
CA ALA A 493 -7.03 20.34 36.82
C ALA A 493 -7.18 19.22 37.88
N LEU A 494 -8.09 18.27 37.65
CA LEU A 494 -8.31 17.10 38.50
C LEU A 494 -7.05 16.21 38.61
N ALA A 495 -6.34 15.96 37.51
CA ALA A 495 -5.09 15.20 37.54
C ALA A 495 -4.00 15.88 38.39
N ASN A 496 -3.87 17.21 38.29
CA ASN A 496 -2.96 17.99 39.11
C ASN A 496 -3.38 18.03 40.59
N GLU A 497 -4.67 18.12 40.89
CA GLU A 497 -5.20 18.05 42.25
C GLU A 497 -4.93 16.68 42.88
N ARG A 498 -5.24 15.57 42.19
CA ARG A 498 -4.92 14.21 42.66
C ARG A 498 -3.42 13.98 42.84
N ALA A 499 -2.57 14.57 41.99
CA ALA A 499 -1.12 14.54 42.19
C ALA A 499 -0.69 15.29 43.47
N ALA A 500 -1.28 16.45 43.75
CA ALA A 500 -1.04 17.22 44.96
C ALA A 500 -1.58 16.53 46.24
N GLU A 501 -2.75 15.86 46.15
CA GLU A 501 -3.26 14.99 47.21
C GLU A 501 -2.31 13.83 47.50
N LEU A 502 -1.82 13.11 46.47
CA LEU A 502 -0.88 12.00 46.63
C LEU A 502 0.46 12.46 47.20
N GLU A 503 0.94 13.65 46.83
CA GLU A 503 2.07 14.31 47.49
C GLU A 503 1.80 14.60 48.97
N LEU A 504 0.63 15.15 49.31
CA LEU A 504 0.23 15.43 50.70
C LEU A 504 0.07 14.16 51.53
N VAL A 505 -0.53 13.11 50.97
CA VAL A 505 -0.65 11.78 51.59
C VAL A 505 0.73 11.17 51.81
N ARG A 506 1.62 11.18 50.81
CA ARG A 506 3.03 10.76 50.99
C ARG A 506 3.73 11.57 52.08
N LYS A 507 3.58 12.89 52.10
CA LYS A 507 4.22 13.79 53.09
C LYS A 507 3.67 13.60 54.51
N LYS A 508 2.41 13.17 54.66
CA LYS A 508 1.83 12.72 55.94
C LYS A 508 2.33 11.33 56.34
N LEU A 509 2.18 10.31 55.47
CA LEU A 509 2.60 8.93 55.77
C LEU A 509 4.09 8.81 56.13
N ASN A 510 4.95 9.60 55.48
CA ASN A 510 6.40 9.60 55.75
C ASN A 510 6.80 10.43 56.99
N ARG A 511 5.83 11.04 57.68
CA ARG A 511 5.99 11.86 58.90
C ARG A 511 5.26 11.27 60.10
N ASP A 512 4.11 10.66 59.87
CA ASP A 512 3.24 10.01 60.86
C ASP A 512 3.48 8.49 60.93
N ALA A 513 4.75 8.06 60.76
CA ALA A 513 5.23 6.69 60.93
C ALA A 513 6.04 6.53 62.23
N PRO A 514 5.42 6.59 63.42
CA PRO A 514 6.13 6.40 64.69
C PRO A 514 6.57 4.95 64.86
N VAL A 515 7.88 4.71 64.80
CA VAL A 515 8.47 3.41 65.15
C VAL A 515 8.49 3.24 66.67
N ASN A 516 7.31 3.03 67.26
CA ASN A 516 7.13 2.40 68.57
C ASN A 516 5.65 2.03 68.76
N GLY A 517 5.38 0.76 69.04
CA GLY A 517 4.02 0.28 69.30
C GLY A 517 3.55 0.59 70.72
N PHE A 518 2.28 0.98 70.86
CA PHE A 518 1.56 0.98 72.14
C PHE A 518 0.10 0.55 71.93
N GLU A 519 -0.37 -0.36 72.78
CA GLU A 519 -1.70 -0.96 72.68
C GLU A 519 -2.81 0.07 72.92
N SER A 520 -3.77 0.16 72.00
CA SER A 520 -4.89 1.12 72.09
C SER A 520 -6.25 0.43 71.87
N ARG A 521 -6.99 0.34 72.98
CA ARG A 521 -8.40 -0.03 73.18
C ARG A 521 -9.33 0.10 71.93
N PRO A 522 -10.20 -0.89 71.65
CA PRO A 522 -11.05 -0.88 70.46
C PRO A 522 -12.19 0.17 70.51
N PRO A 523 -12.55 0.77 69.36
CA PRO A 523 -13.72 1.64 69.21
C PRO A 523 -15.04 0.82 69.21
N PRO A 524 -16.21 1.48 69.38
CA PRO A 524 -17.51 0.80 69.28
C PRO A 524 -17.73 0.17 67.90
N SER A 525 -18.46 -0.95 67.87
CA SER A 525 -18.70 -1.72 66.65
C SER A 525 -19.53 -0.92 65.62
N PRO A 526 -19.03 -0.70 64.39
CA PRO A 526 -19.85 -0.17 63.30
C PRO A 526 -21.01 -1.12 62.96
N SER A 527 -22.01 -0.65 62.22
CA SER A 527 -23.19 -1.46 61.96
C SER A 527 -22.85 -2.67 61.09
N LYS A 528 -23.71 -3.69 61.17
CA LYS A 528 -23.54 -4.92 60.38
C LYS A 528 -23.65 -4.69 58.86
N HIS A 529 -24.18 -3.54 58.45
CA HIS A 529 -24.34 -3.13 57.06
C HIS A 529 -23.08 -2.43 56.53
N ASP A 530 -22.51 -1.51 57.32
CA ASP A 530 -21.29 -0.77 56.94
C ASP A 530 -20.09 -1.71 56.82
N LEU A 531 -20.03 -2.75 57.66
CA LEU A 531 -19.06 -3.85 57.57
C LEU A 531 -19.27 -4.80 56.39
N ALA A 532 -20.40 -4.72 55.67
CA ALA A 532 -20.60 -5.41 54.40
C ALA A 532 -20.14 -4.50 53.24
N ALA A 533 -20.68 -3.28 53.15
CA ALA A 533 -20.30 -2.29 52.13
C ALA A 533 -18.77 -2.08 52.06
N ALA A 534 -18.11 -1.83 53.21
CA ALA A 534 -16.66 -1.65 53.26
C ALA A 534 -15.87 -2.92 52.89
N ARG A 535 -16.45 -4.13 52.98
CA ARG A 535 -15.81 -5.36 52.49
C ARG A 535 -15.94 -5.48 50.97
N ASP A 536 -17.11 -5.15 50.44
CA ASP A 536 -17.38 -5.21 49.01
C ASP A 536 -16.53 -4.15 48.26
N GLU A 537 -16.41 -2.94 48.81
CA GLU A 537 -15.45 -1.91 48.38
C GLU A 537 -13.99 -2.40 48.44
N ILE A 538 -13.57 -3.03 49.55
CA ILE A 538 -12.22 -3.61 49.67
C ILE A 538 -11.99 -4.73 48.65
N THR A 539 -13.01 -5.53 48.29
CA THR A 539 -12.86 -6.52 47.22
C THR A 539 -12.80 -5.89 45.82
N GLY A 540 -13.57 -4.83 45.56
CA GLY A 540 -13.48 -4.06 44.31
C GLY A 540 -12.11 -3.40 44.13
N LEU A 541 -11.63 -2.69 45.16
CA LEU A 541 -10.28 -2.11 45.17
C LEU A 541 -9.19 -3.18 45.01
N LYS A 542 -9.37 -4.37 45.60
CA LYS A 542 -8.45 -5.49 45.40
C LYS A 542 -8.46 -6.02 43.97
N HIS A 543 -9.62 -6.05 43.30
CA HIS A 543 -9.71 -6.43 41.88
C HIS A 543 -8.96 -5.42 41.00
N ILE A 544 -9.24 -4.12 41.18
CA ILE A 544 -8.57 -3.03 40.44
C ILE A 544 -7.05 -3.07 40.66
N VAL A 545 -6.57 -3.26 41.89
CA VAL A 545 -5.13 -3.41 42.17
C VAL A 545 -4.54 -4.67 41.53
N GLN A 546 -5.29 -5.77 41.47
CA GLN A 546 -4.85 -7.02 40.83
C GLN A 546 -4.81 -6.89 39.29
N GLU A 547 -5.74 -6.16 38.69
CA GLU A 547 -5.76 -5.87 37.25
C GLU A 547 -4.62 -4.91 36.87
N LEU A 548 -4.41 -3.82 37.61
CA LEU A 548 -3.27 -2.92 37.42
C LEU A 548 -1.93 -3.66 37.60
N GLN A 549 -1.86 -4.66 38.49
CA GLN A 549 -0.69 -5.54 38.60
C GLN A 549 -0.53 -6.47 37.37
N LYS A 550 -1.62 -7.04 36.83
CA LYS A 550 -1.59 -7.83 35.58
C LYS A 550 -1.15 -6.97 34.39
N GLU A 551 -1.71 -5.77 34.25
CA GLU A 551 -1.43 -4.82 33.16
C GLU A 551 0.01 -4.30 33.21
N ASN A 552 0.52 -3.96 34.39
CA ASN A 552 1.91 -3.55 34.57
C ASN A 552 2.88 -4.71 34.26
N ALA A 553 2.54 -5.94 34.68
CA ALA A 553 3.32 -7.13 34.31
C ALA A 553 3.31 -7.41 32.79
N ALA A 554 2.15 -7.25 32.12
CA ALA A 554 2.03 -7.38 30.67
C ALA A 554 2.80 -6.27 29.93
N SER A 555 2.75 -5.03 30.41
CA SER A 555 3.51 -3.90 29.88
C SER A 555 5.03 -4.13 30.02
N ALA A 556 5.47 -4.62 31.18
CA ALA A 556 6.85 -5.04 31.40
C ALA A 556 7.27 -6.28 30.59
N GLN A 557 6.33 -7.07 30.04
CA GLN A 557 6.61 -8.13 29.07
C GLN A 557 6.70 -7.56 27.64
N ARG A 558 5.81 -6.65 27.24
CA ARG A 558 5.88 -5.94 25.95
C ARG A 558 7.20 -5.17 25.80
N LEU A 559 7.62 -4.43 26.83
CA LEU A 559 8.91 -3.73 26.84
C LEU A 559 10.09 -4.69 26.60
N ARG A 560 10.15 -5.83 27.30
CA ARG A 560 11.21 -6.83 27.09
C ARG A 560 11.17 -7.50 25.71
N SER A 561 9.99 -7.58 25.08
CA SER A 561 9.86 -8.03 23.69
C SER A 561 10.47 -7.01 22.73
N LEU A 562 10.12 -5.72 22.88
CA LEU A 562 10.64 -4.62 22.07
C LEU A 562 12.16 -4.41 22.28
N GLU A 563 12.67 -4.62 23.50
CA GLU A 563 14.12 -4.63 23.79
C GLU A 563 14.85 -5.77 23.05
N ALA A 564 14.26 -6.97 23.00
CA ALA A 564 14.83 -8.10 22.28
C ALA A 564 14.78 -7.91 20.75
N GLU A 565 13.70 -7.33 20.24
CA GLU A 565 13.52 -6.96 18.82
C GLU A 565 14.51 -5.87 18.38
N ASN A 566 14.63 -4.78 19.15
CA ASN A 566 15.64 -3.73 18.89
C ASN A 566 17.06 -4.32 18.91
N LYS A 567 17.35 -5.27 19.81
CA LYS A 567 18.65 -5.93 19.84
C LYS A 567 18.90 -6.82 18.63
N LEU A 568 17.87 -7.51 18.13
CA LEU A 568 17.95 -8.32 16.91
C LEU A 568 18.22 -7.42 15.69
N LEU A 569 17.43 -6.36 15.51
CA LEU A 569 17.59 -5.38 14.43
C LEU A 569 18.98 -4.72 14.47
N LEU A 570 19.48 -4.36 15.67
CA LEU A 570 20.85 -3.84 15.80
C LEU A 570 21.89 -4.85 15.29
N SER A 571 21.81 -6.13 15.69
CA SER A 571 22.73 -7.17 15.19
C SER A 571 22.58 -7.46 13.69
N GLU A 572 21.39 -7.28 13.12
CA GLU A 572 21.16 -7.40 11.67
C GLU A 572 21.79 -6.22 10.91
N THR A 573 21.68 -4.99 11.41
CA THR A 573 22.42 -3.86 10.83
C THR A 573 23.94 -3.99 11.02
N GLU A 574 24.41 -4.71 12.03
CA GLU A 574 25.83 -4.99 12.23
C GLU A 574 26.33 -6.04 11.21
N GLN A 575 25.59 -7.14 11.03
CA GLN A 575 25.85 -8.14 9.98
C GLN A 575 25.84 -7.50 8.58
N LEU A 576 24.86 -6.65 8.26
CA LEU A 576 24.81 -5.98 6.95
C LEU A 576 26.02 -5.06 6.69
N ARG A 577 26.61 -4.46 7.74
CA ARG A 577 27.87 -3.69 7.62
C ARG A 577 29.08 -4.60 7.41
N GLU A 578 29.12 -5.77 8.06
CA GLU A 578 30.16 -6.77 7.81
C GLU A 578 30.06 -7.36 6.38
N ASP A 579 28.84 -7.65 5.92
CA ASP A 579 28.56 -8.18 4.58
C ASP A 579 28.90 -7.14 3.49
N MET A 580 28.51 -5.86 3.64
CA MET A 580 28.97 -4.80 2.72
C MET A 580 30.49 -4.68 2.71
N LYS A 581 31.15 -4.69 3.87
CA LYS A 581 32.62 -4.62 3.93
C LYS A 581 33.29 -5.83 3.30
N SER A 582 32.69 -7.01 3.40
CA SER A 582 33.18 -8.22 2.70
C SER A 582 33.02 -8.10 1.18
N LEU A 583 31.97 -7.43 0.69
CA LEU A 583 31.77 -7.14 -0.72
C LEU A 583 32.74 -6.06 -1.22
N GLU A 584 32.98 -4.99 -0.45
CA GLU A 584 34.03 -3.99 -0.73
C GLU A 584 35.39 -4.67 -0.86
N GLU A 585 35.77 -5.53 0.09
CA GLU A 585 37.02 -6.30 0.02
C GLU A 585 37.05 -7.32 -1.15
N ASP A 586 35.92 -7.92 -1.53
CA ASP A 586 35.84 -8.82 -2.70
C ASP A 586 35.99 -8.04 -4.01
N VAL A 587 35.44 -6.83 -4.10
CA VAL A 587 35.57 -5.92 -5.25
C VAL A 587 37.00 -5.38 -5.36
N GLU A 588 37.60 -4.90 -4.27
CA GLU A 588 39.02 -4.53 -4.23
C GLU A 588 39.92 -5.69 -4.68
N ARG A 589 39.64 -6.91 -4.19
CA ARG A 589 40.36 -8.14 -4.60
C ARG A 589 40.03 -8.62 -6.01
N SER A 590 38.97 -8.11 -6.65
CA SER A 590 38.69 -8.35 -8.07
C SER A 590 39.46 -7.35 -8.94
N ILE A 591 39.35 -6.06 -8.62
CA ILE A 591 40.08 -4.96 -9.29
C ILE A 591 41.59 -5.24 -9.24
N ALA A 592 42.15 -5.59 -8.08
CA ALA A 592 43.58 -5.89 -7.96
C ALA A 592 44.05 -7.11 -8.78
N ARG A 593 43.16 -8.05 -9.15
CA ARG A 593 43.49 -9.14 -10.08
C ARG A 593 43.43 -8.66 -11.53
N GLU A 594 42.45 -7.84 -11.87
CA GLU A 594 42.28 -7.28 -13.20
C GLU A 594 43.42 -6.31 -13.53
N GLU A 595 43.77 -5.40 -12.60
CA GLU A 595 44.97 -4.58 -12.66
C GLU A 595 46.24 -5.43 -12.81
N ALA A 596 46.38 -6.54 -12.08
CA ALA A 596 47.51 -7.44 -12.23
C ALA A 596 47.57 -8.06 -13.65
N MET A 597 46.44 -8.49 -14.21
CA MET A 597 46.35 -9.01 -15.59
C MET A 597 46.64 -7.93 -16.64
N LEU A 598 46.19 -6.70 -16.42
CA LEU A 598 46.38 -5.57 -17.34
C LEU A 598 47.77 -4.93 -17.24
N SER A 599 48.45 -5.01 -16.08
CA SER A 599 49.75 -4.37 -15.83
C SER A 599 50.89 -4.90 -16.71
N GLY A 600 50.78 -6.14 -17.19
CA GLY A 600 51.44 -6.58 -18.41
C GLY A 600 52.98 -6.59 -18.42
N GLU A 601 53.65 -6.83 -17.28
CA GLU A 601 55.10 -7.01 -17.26
C GLU A 601 55.54 -8.29 -18.00
N ASN A 602 55.75 -8.15 -19.31
CA ASN A 602 56.18 -9.14 -20.30
C ASN A 602 55.08 -10.11 -20.79
N PRO A 603 54.33 -9.75 -21.85
CA PRO A 603 53.65 -10.75 -22.69
C PRO A 603 54.68 -11.51 -23.54
N PRO A 604 54.87 -12.84 -23.36
CA PRO A 604 55.61 -13.65 -24.33
C PRO A 604 54.83 -13.76 -25.64
N SER A 605 55.53 -13.98 -26.76
CA SER A 605 54.95 -14.02 -28.10
C SER A 605 53.78 -15.00 -28.25
N PRO A 606 52.77 -14.70 -29.09
CA PRO A 606 51.60 -15.55 -29.30
C PRO A 606 51.99 -16.84 -30.05
N SER A 607 52.35 -17.88 -29.30
CA SER A 607 52.84 -19.16 -29.84
C SER A 607 52.51 -20.31 -28.90
N THR A 608 51.28 -20.83 -29.04
CA THR A 608 50.63 -21.89 -28.25
C THR A 608 50.47 -21.61 -26.75
N PRO A 609 49.25 -21.74 -26.16
CA PRO A 609 49.08 -21.61 -24.72
C PRO A 609 49.86 -22.72 -24.00
N SER A 610 50.51 -22.41 -22.88
CA SER A 610 51.29 -23.39 -22.14
C SER A 610 50.38 -24.46 -21.54
N LEU A 611 50.91 -25.68 -21.42
CA LEU A 611 50.25 -26.74 -20.66
C LEU A 611 50.02 -26.32 -19.20
N ASP A 612 50.88 -25.46 -18.66
CA ASP A 612 50.74 -24.92 -17.30
C ASP A 612 49.67 -23.83 -17.19
N ASP A 613 49.42 -23.04 -18.24
CA ASP A 613 48.33 -22.06 -18.28
C ASP A 613 46.97 -22.78 -18.29
N ILE A 614 46.86 -23.84 -19.11
CA ILE A 614 45.69 -24.71 -19.17
C ILE A 614 45.46 -25.39 -17.80
N GLN A 615 46.52 -25.84 -17.12
CA GLN A 615 46.41 -26.36 -15.76
C GLN A 615 46.03 -25.30 -14.73
N ALA A 616 46.53 -24.06 -14.85
CA ALA A 616 46.18 -22.97 -13.95
C ALA A 616 44.69 -22.63 -14.08
N LEU A 617 44.18 -22.51 -15.32
CA LEU A 617 42.76 -22.32 -15.61
C LEU A 617 41.92 -23.51 -15.10
N GLN A 618 42.42 -24.75 -15.24
CA GLN A 618 41.73 -25.93 -14.72
C GLN A 618 41.79 -26.06 -13.19
N ARG A 619 42.72 -25.36 -12.51
CA ARG A 619 42.74 -25.23 -11.05
C ARG A 619 41.75 -24.14 -10.59
N SER A 620 41.79 -22.94 -11.18
CA SER A 620 40.84 -21.88 -10.83
C SER A 620 39.39 -22.26 -11.09
N TYR A 621 39.10 -23.00 -12.17
CA TYR A 621 37.75 -23.53 -12.44
C TYR A 621 37.31 -24.57 -11.40
N LYS A 622 38.25 -25.37 -10.84
CA LYS A 622 37.95 -26.31 -9.74
C LYS A 622 37.70 -25.57 -8.42
N GLU A 623 38.52 -24.58 -8.11
CA GLU A 623 38.40 -23.75 -6.90
C GLU A 623 37.07 -22.97 -6.92
N LEU A 624 36.74 -22.32 -8.05
CA LEU A 624 35.46 -21.64 -8.27
C LEU A 624 34.27 -22.59 -8.16
N LYS A 625 34.36 -23.80 -8.75
CA LYS A 625 33.34 -24.84 -8.60
C LYS A 625 33.16 -25.24 -7.13
N THR A 626 34.24 -25.45 -6.37
CA THR A 626 34.14 -25.77 -4.94
C THR A 626 33.58 -24.60 -4.12
N LYS A 627 33.85 -23.34 -4.48
CA LYS A 627 33.23 -22.16 -3.84
C LYS A 627 31.71 -22.22 -3.99
N TYR A 628 31.20 -22.32 -5.22
CA TYR A 628 29.76 -22.44 -5.49
C TYR A 628 29.11 -23.69 -4.86
N GLU A 629 29.82 -24.83 -4.79
CA GLU A 629 29.31 -26.02 -4.09
C GLU A 629 29.14 -25.76 -2.58
N THR A 630 30.11 -25.09 -1.93
CA THR A 630 29.99 -24.70 -0.50
C THR A 630 28.97 -23.60 -0.24
N GLU A 631 28.85 -22.61 -1.12
CA GLU A 631 27.81 -21.56 -1.03
C GLU A 631 26.41 -22.17 -1.17
N GLY A 632 26.23 -23.12 -2.10
CA GLY A 632 25.00 -23.87 -2.25
C GLY A 632 24.64 -24.70 -1.01
N GLU A 633 25.62 -25.27 -0.29
CA GLU A 633 25.38 -25.94 1.00
C GLU A 633 25.02 -24.95 2.12
N GLN A 634 25.67 -23.79 2.17
CA GLN A 634 25.33 -22.74 3.14
C GLN A 634 23.91 -22.19 2.92
N LEU A 635 23.51 -21.97 1.66
CA LEU A 635 22.14 -21.55 1.32
C LEU A 635 21.10 -22.62 1.69
N ARG A 636 21.36 -23.90 1.36
CA ARG A 636 20.49 -25.01 1.80
C ARG A 636 20.36 -25.10 3.32
N LYS A 637 21.45 -24.84 4.06
CA LYS A 637 21.41 -24.80 5.53
C LYS A 637 20.62 -23.58 6.05
N ARG A 638 20.86 -22.38 5.51
CA ARG A 638 20.11 -21.15 5.87
C ARG A 638 18.61 -21.35 5.65
N LEU A 639 18.21 -21.97 4.54
CA LEU A 639 16.81 -22.32 4.25
C LEU A 639 16.22 -23.22 5.34
N ALA A 640 16.88 -24.33 5.68
CA ALA A 640 16.42 -25.26 6.72
C ALA A 640 16.37 -24.63 8.14
N ASP A 641 17.32 -23.72 8.45
CA ASP A 641 17.30 -22.96 9.71
C ASP A 641 16.16 -21.92 9.75
N VAL A 642 15.76 -21.34 8.60
CA VAL A 642 14.58 -20.47 8.47
C VAL A 642 13.28 -21.26 8.55
N GLU A 643 13.17 -22.40 7.87
CA GLU A 643 12.03 -23.32 7.98
C GLU A 643 11.82 -23.78 9.44
N MET A 644 12.89 -24.16 10.14
CA MET A 644 12.81 -24.52 11.57
C MET A 644 12.48 -23.35 12.50
N LYS A 645 12.79 -22.10 12.13
CA LYS A 645 12.33 -20.92 12.87
C LYS A 645 10.84 -20.65 12.62
N SER A 646 10.43 -20.66 11.36
CA SER A 646 9.02 -20.48 10.95
C SER A 646 8.11 -21.53 11.61
N ALA A 647 8.49 -22.82 11.57
CA ALA A 647 7.74 -23.89 12.22
C ALA A 647 7.60 -23.70 13.75
N ARG A 648 8.61 -23.13 14.43
CA ARG A 648 8.53 -22.78 15.85
C ARG A 648 7.64 -21.57 16.09
N GLN A 649 7.74 -20.54 15.26
CA GLN A 649 6.93 -19.33 15.38
C GLN A 649 5.44 -19.63 15.16
N ILE A 650 5.10 -20.46 14.17
CA ILE A 650 3.73 -20.98 13.96
C ILE A 650 3.26 -21.76 15.19
N HIS A 651 4.12 -22.59 15.79
CA HIS A 651 3.78 -23.36 16.99
C HIS A 651 3.60 -22.48 18.25
N ASP A 652 4.49 -21.51 18.51
CA ASP A 652 4.42 -20.62 19.67
C ASP A 652 3.21 -19.68 19.60
N VAL A 653 2.89 -19.16 18.40
CA VAL A 653 1.64 -18.43 18.16
C VAL A 653 0.43 -19.33 18.39
N GLY A 654 0.48 -20.59 17.94
CA GLY A 654 -0.57 -21.59 18.14
C GLY A 654 -0.68 -22.14 19.58
N THR A 655 0.25 -21.84 20.49
CA THR A 655 0.27 -22.40 21.85
C THR A 655 0.22 -21.35 22.98
N SER A 656 -0.20 -20.12 22.70
CA SER A 656 -0.53 -19.10 23.71
C SER A 656 -1.95 -19.34 24.31
N PRO A 657 -2.11 -19.97 25.50
CA PRO A 657 -3.34 -20.68 25.82
C PRO A 657 -4.49 -19.83 26.39
N TYR A 658 -4.35 -18.50 26.51
CA TYR A 658 -5.20 -17.72 27.43
C TYR A 658 -5.84 -16.44 26.88
N GLU A 659 -5.43 -15.95 25.71
CA GLU A 659 -6.08 -14.78 25.07
C GLU A 659 -6.48 -15.09 23.61
N SER A 660 -5.74 -15.95 22.88
CA SER A 660 -6.16 -16.41 21.52
C SER A 660 -7.24 -17.52 21.52
N GLY A 661 -7.48 -18.18 22.66
CA GLY A 661 -8.43 -19.30 22.73
C GLY A 661 -9.89 -18.91 22.42
N MET A 662 -10.31 -17.73 22.87
CA MET A 662 -11.68 -17.25 22.65
C MET A 662 -11.93 -16.90 21.18
N ASP A 663 -10.92 -16.36 20.48
CA ASP A 663 -11.03 -16.07 19.05
C ASP A 663 -10.82 -17.33 18.18
N THR A 664 -10.09 -18.36 18.61
CA THR A 664 -10.04 -19.63 17.85
C THR A 664 -11.31 -20.48 18.00
N GLU A 665 -11.96 -20.50 19.18
CA GLU A 665 -13.32 -21.03 19.31
C GLU A 665 -14.33 -20.21 18.48
N LYS A 666 -14.22 -18.87 18.50
CA LYS A 666 -15.10 -17.99 17.71
C LYS A 666 -14.85 -18.10 16.21
N ILE A 667 -13.62 -18.30 15.73
CA ILE A 667 -13.31 -18.52 14.31
C ILE A 667 -13.76 -19.91 13.88
N THR A 668 -13.59 -20.95 14.69
CA THR A 668 -14.11 -22.30 14.36
C THR A 668 -15.65 -22.35 14.41
N GLN A 669 -16.28 -21.59 15.31
CA GLN A 669 -17.73 -21.39 15.31
C GLN A 669 -18.20 -20.54 14.11
N LEU A 670 -17.53 -19.45 13.76
CA LEU A 670 -17.85 -18.65 12.58
C LEU A 670 -17.67 -19.46 11.28
N ASN A 671 -16.61 -20.26 11.15
CA ASN A 671 -16.44 -21.16 10.00
C ASN A 671 -17.52 -22.23 9.94
N LYS A 672 -18.05 -22.69 11.09
CA LYS A 672 -19.20 -23.60 11.17
C LYS A 672 -20.51 -22.89 10.81
N GLU A 673 -20.74 -21.67 11.27
CA GLU A 673 -21.91 -20.85 10.93
C GLU A 673 -21.87 -20.44 9.44
N ILE A 674 -20.70 -20.15 8.88
CA ILE A 674 -20.47 -19.96 7.44
C ILE A 674 -20.81 -21.25 6.69
N GLY A 675 -20.28 -22.41 7.07
CA GLY A 675 -20.60 -23.69 6.40
C GLY A 675 -22.09 -24.07 6.51
N GLU A 676 -22.76 -23.74 7.62
CA GLU A 676 -24.21 -23.90 7.77
C GLU A 676 -24.98 -22.91 6.89
N LEU A 677 -24.52 -21.66 6.75
CA LEU A 677 -25.11 -20.66 5.86
C LEU A 677 -24.87 -20.98 4.38
N GLU A 678 -23.69 -21.45 4.00
CA GLU A 678 -23.33 -21.93 2.66
C GLU A 678 -24.23 -23.10 2.28
N SER A 679 -24.35 -24.12 3.14
CA SER A 679 -25.28 -25.23 2.91
C SER A 679 -26.75 -24.77 2.85
N LEU A 680 -27.14 -23.76 3.64
CA LEU A 680 -28.48 -23.18 3.56
C LEU A 680 -28.69 -22.39 2.25
N ILE A 681 -27.67 -21.70 1.75
CA ILE A 681 -27.66 -20.96 0.49
C ILE A 681 -27.71 -21.94 -0.67
N GLU A 682 -26.84 -22.95 -0.74
CA GLU A 682 -26.89 -24.04 -1.73
C GLU A 682 -28.27 -24.70 -1.74
N SER A 683 -28.78 -25.09 -0.57
CA SER A 683 -30.10 -25.74 -0.43
C SER A 683 -31.26 -24.81 -0.81
N LYS A 684 -31.09 -23.49 -0.72
CA LYS A 684 -32.07 -22.49 -1.15
C LYS A 684 -31.95 -22.20 -2.65
N VAL A 685 -30.73 -22.15 -3.19
CA VAL A 685 -30.41 -21.98 -4.62
C VAL A 685 -30.91 -23.18 -5.42
N HIS A 686 -30.66 -24.41 -4.97
CA HIS A 686 -31.23 -25.63 -5.58
C HIS A 686 -32.76 -25.58 -5.63
N ARG A 687 -33.40 -25.03 -4.59
CA ARG A 687 -34.86 -24.88 -4.52
C ARG A 687 -35.41 -23.69 -5.31
N SER A 688 -34.65 -22.59 -5.47
CA SER A 688 -35.10 -21.40 -6.19
C SER A 688 -34.81 -21.45 -7.69
N LEU A 689 -33.75 -22.13 -8.12
CA LEU A 689 -33.43 -22.36 -9.54
C LEU A 689 -34.31 -23.47 -10.16
N GLY A 690 -35.12 -24.17 -9.36
CA GLY A 690 -36.06 -25.18 -9.86
C GLY A 690 -35.39 -26.35 -10.57
N VAL A 691 -34.13 -26.64 -10.23
CA VAL A 691 -33.30 -27.67 -10.86
C VAL A 691 -34.02 -29.01 -10.79
N SER A 692 -34.46 -29.55 -11.94
CA SER A 692 -35.15 -30.84 -11.97
C SER A 692 -34.19 -31.95 -11.53
N ALA A 693 -34.75 -33.03 -11.00
CA ALA A 693 -33.96 -34.16 -10.51
C ALA A 693 -33.06 -34.81 -11.59
N GLU A 694 -33.33 -34.53 -12.87
CA GLU A 694 -32.52 -34.94 -14.01
C GLU A 694 -31.16 -34.24 -14.02
N SER A 695 -31.10 -32.91 -13.83
CA SER A 695 -29.83 -32.18 -13.75
C SER A 695 -29.00 -32.58 -12.51
N GLN A 696 -29.65 -33.00 -11.42
CA GLN A 696 -28.94 -33.59 -10.28
C GLN A 696 -28.38 -35.00 -10.58
N ALA A 697 -29.02 -35.75 -11.47
CA ALA A 697 -28.47 -37.00 -12.00
C ALA A 697 -27.24 -36.73 -12.90
N ASP A 698 -27.29 -35.73 -13.79
CA ASP A 698 -26.16 -35.35 -14.63
C ASP A 698 -24.94 -34.93 -13.80
N VAL A 699 -25.12 -34.07 -12.79
CA VAL A 699 -24.01 -33.65 -11.90
C VAL A 699 -23.45 -34.83 -11.09
N THR A 700 -24.30 -35.73 -10.59
CA THR A 700 -23.81 -36.94 -9.89
C THR A 700 -23.24 -38.00 -10.83
N GLN A 701 -23.52 -37.93 -12.13
CA GLN A 701 -22.84 -38.72 -13.15
C GLN A 701 -21.45 -38.16 -13.45
N ILE A 702 -21.28 -36.84 -13.59
CA ILE A 702 -19.97 -36.18 -13.81
C ILE A 702 -19.01 -36.52 -12.66
N TYR A 703 -19.41 -36.33 -11.40
CA TYR A 703 -18.57 -36.68 -10.24
C TYR A 703 -18.17 -38.18 -10.18
N ARG A 704 -18.95 -39.04 -10.83
CA ARG A 704 -18.70 -40.49 -10.93
C ARG A 704 -17.82 -40.85 -12.12
N GLU A 705 -17.91 -40.10 -13.22
CA GLU A 705 -16.96 -40.20 -14.34
C GLU A 705 -15.58 -39.70 -13.91
N ASP A 706 -15.48 -38.56 -13.19
CA ASP A 706 -14.20 -38.06 -12.64
C ASP A 706 -13.50 -39.07 -11.70
N GLU A 707 -14.27 -39.84 -10.91
CA GLU A 707 -13.72 -40.88 -10.03
C GLU A 707 -13.25 -42.10 -10.82
N LEU A 708 -13.97 -42.46 -11.89
CA LEU A 708 -13.56 -43.52 -12.82
C LEU A 708 -12.32 -43.12 -13.64
N GLU A 709 -12.24 -41.87 -14.12
CA GLU A 709 -11.05 -41.36 -14.81
C GLU A 709 -9.82 -41.37 -13.90
N ARG A 710 -9.95 -40.94 -12.64
CA ARG A 710 -8.87 -41.00 -11.65
C ARG A 710 -8.40 -42.43 -11.36
N GLU A 711 -9.28 -43.42 -11.24
CA GLU A 711 -8.83 -44.82 -11.07
C GLU A 711 -8.29 -45.41 -12.38
N VAL A 712 -8.78 -45.01 -13.56
CA VAL A 712 -8.22 -45.38 -14.88
C VAL A 712 -6.81 -44.82 -15.05
N GLU A 713 -6.56 -43.56 -14.70
CA GLU A 713 -5.23 -42.96 -14.69
C GLU A 713 -4.32 -43.68 -13.69
N ARG A 714 -4.81 -43.94 -12.48
CA ARG A 714 -4.06 -44.69 -11.45
C ARG A 714 -3.77 -46.13 -11.87
N LEU A 715 -4.61 -46.76 -12.71
CA LEU A 715 -4.37 -48.06 -13.33
C LEU A 715 -3.36 -47.97 -14.49
N ARG A 716 -3.44 -46.92 -15.32
CA ARG A 716 -2.41 -46.58 -16.32
C ARG A 716 -1.04 -46.41 -15.67
N ASP A 717 -0.95 -45.72 -14.54
CA ASP A 717 0.35 -45.49 -13.90
C ASP A 717 0.87 -46.72 -13.13
N LYS A 718 -0.02 -47.61 -12.63
CA LYS A 718 0.37 -48.96 -12.19
C LYS A 718 0.94 -49.79 -13.35
N LEU A 719 0.35 -49.70 -14.55
CA LEU A 719 0.85 -50.36 -15.77
C LEU A 719 2.18 -49.76 -16.27
N SER A 720 2.32 -48.44 -16.26
CA SER A 720 3.55 -47.73 -16.62
C SER A 720 4.72 -48.16 -15.70
N ARG A 721 4.45 -48.27 -14.39
CA ARG A 721 5.42 -48.69 -13.37
C ARG A 721 5.69 -50.19 -13.35
N SER A 722 4.78 -51.04 -13.85
CA SER A 722 5.02 -52.49 -13.96
C SER A 722 5.83 -52.84 -15.20
N GLN A 723 5.52 -52.25 -16.37
CA GLN A 723 6.33 -52.40 -17.58
C GLN A 723 7.77 -51.89 -17.39
N LYS A 724 7.95 -50.74 -16.72
CA LYS A 724 9.29 -50.21 -16.37
C LYS A 724 10.08 -51.05 -15.34
N LYS A 725 9.53 -52.19 -14.86
CA LYS A 725 10.19 -53.09 -13.88
C LYS A 725 10.45 -54.50 -14.40
N SER A 726 10.00 -54.88 -15.60
CA SER A 726 10.21 -56.23 -16.16
C SER A 726 11.44 -56.37 -17.06
N SER A 727 12.27 -55.32 -17.20
CA SER A 727 13.36 -55.25 -18.17
C SER A 727 14.76 -55.16 -17.55
N LYS A 728 15.05 -55.97 -16.52
CA LYS A 728 16.43 -56.14 -16.02
C LYS A 728 16.67 -57.50 -15.33
N THR A 729 17.03 -58.49 -16.15
CA THR A 729 17.67 -59.75 -15.73
C THR A 729 18.73 -60.09 -16.78
N ASP A 730 19.96 -60.37 -16.36
CA ASP A 730 21.16 -60.37 -17.23
C ASP A 730 21.56 -61.77 -17.77
N LEU A 731 22.61 -61.77 -18.62
CA LEU A 731 23.49 -62.87 -19.06
C LEU A 731 23.09 -63.71 -20.32
N PRO A 732 24.05 -64.33 -21.07
CA PRO A 732 25.14 -63.63 -21.79
C PRO A 732 25.51 -64.21 -23.20
N GLU A 733 26.42 -63.49 -23.90
CA GLU A 733 27.40 -63.92 -24.93
C GLU A 733 27.03 -64.30 -26.40
N ASP A 734 27.98 -63.93 -27.28
CA ASP A 734 28.34 -64.42 -28.63
C ASP A 734 27.41 -64.16 -29.87
N PRO A 735 27.94 -64.21 -31.12
CA PRO A 735 27.60 -63.19 -32.12
C PRO A 735 27.20 -63.74 -33.53
N MET A 736 27.09 -62.79 -34.49
CA MET A 736 26.79 -62.94 -35.92
C MET A 736 25.30 -63.07 -36.32
N ARG A 737 25.07 -62.72 -37.60
CA ARG A 737 23.86 -62.96 -38.43
C ARG A 737 22.63 -62.04 -38.24
N ARG A 738 22.56 -61.02 -39.11
CA ARG A 738 21.35 -60.74 -39.93
C ARG A 738 20.90 -62.03 -40.67
N PRO A 739 19.64 -62.20 -41.14
CA PRO A 739 18.64 -61.15 -41.39
C PRO A 739 17.18 -61.50 -40.98
N ALA A 740 16.26 -60.61 -41.40
CA ALA A 740 14.87 -60.87 -41.84
C ALA A 740 13.68 -60.80 -40.84
N SER A 741 12.85 -59.79 -41.10
CA SER A 741 11.38 -59.87 -41.24
C SER A 741 10.45 -60.14 -40.05
N SER A 742 9.74 -59.08 -39.64
CA SER A 742 8.29 -59.08 -39.33
C SER A 742 7.77 -57.67 -39.66
N ALA A 743 6.79 -57.40 -40.53
CA ALA A 743 5.50 -58.03 -40.86
C ALA A 743 4.31 -57.52 -40.03
N SER A 744 3.93 -56.25 -40.32
CA SER A 744 2.56 -55.70 -40.44
C SER A 744 1.43 -56.09 -39.46
N THR A 745 0.91 -55.08 -38.76
CA THR A 745 -0.54 -54.78 -38.60
C THR A 745 -0.74 -53.37 -38.04
N LEU A 746 -1.73 -52.55 -38.42
CA LEU A 746 -2.34 -52.24 -39.74
C LEU A 746 -3.31 -51.03 -39.54
N SER A 747 -3.60 -50.29 -40.61
CA SER A 747 -4.53 -49.13 -40.68
C SER A 747 -3.97 -47.79 -40.16
N SER A 748 -4.29 -46.64 -40.77
CA SER A 748 -5.33 -46.38 -41.79
C SER A 748 -4.79 -45.88 -43.13
N ASN A 749 -5.48 -46.21 -44.22
CA ASN A 749 -5.20 -45.69 -45.56
C ASN A 749 -5.93 -44.37 -45.80
N LEU A 750 -5.28 -43.42 -46.48
CA LEU A 750 -5.87 -42.70 -47.62
C LEU A 750 -4.72 -42.07 -48.43
N GLY A 751 -4.69 -42.33 -49.73
CA GLY A 751 -3.65 -41.79 -50.62
C GLY A 751 -4.19 -40.62 -51.42
N GLN A 752 -3.43 -39.53 -51.49
CA GLN A 752 -3.57 -38.51 -52.51
C GLN A 752 -2.21 -38.26 -53.16
N THR A 753 -2.18 -38.30 -54.48
CA THR A 753 -1.19 -37.58 -55.27
C THR A 753 -1.56 -36.10 -55.21
N GLY A 754 -1.28 -35.46 -54.07
CA GLY A 754 -1.29 -34.01 -53.99
C GLY A 754 -0.17 -33.48 -54.89
N GLU A 755 -0.50 -32.55 -55.78
CA GLU A 755 0.52 -31.69 -56.36
C GLU A 755 1.13 -30.88 -55.21
N GLU A 756 2.45 -30.63 -55.22
CA GLU A 756 3.07 -29.83 -54.17
C GLU A 756 2.60 -28.38 -54.31
N VAL A 757 1.73 -27.99 -53.37
CA VAL A 757 1.10 -26.67 -53.26
C VAL A 757 1.90 -25.87 -52.23
N CYS A 758 2.31 -24.65 -52.57
CA CYS A 758 3.05 -23.80 -51.64
C CYS A 758 2.19 -23.46 -50.41
N GLU A 759 2.66 -23.86 -49.22
CA GLU A 759 1.94 -23.71 -47.93
C GLU A 759 1.56 -22.26 -47.57
N ILE A 760 2.22 -21.26 -48.18
CA ILE A 760 1.98 -19.82 -47.94
C ILE A 760 0.92 -19.20 -48.86
N CYS A 761 0.73 -19.71 -50.08
CA CYS A 761 -0.15 -19.06 -51.08
C CYS A 761 -1.18 -19.99 -51.74
N GLU A 762 -1.21 -21.27 -51.33
CA GLU A 762 -2.12 -22.30 -51.83
C GLU A 762 -2.12 -22.47 -53.37
N ARG A 763 -0.99 -22.25 -54.03
CA ARG A 763 -0.82 -22.49 -55.48
C ARG A 763 0.16 -23.65 -55.77
N PRO A 764 -0.18 -24.58 -56.68
CA PRO A 764 0.71 -25.67 -57.09
C PRO A 764 1.86 -25.16 -57.97
N GLY A 765 2.97 -25.90 -57.97
CA GLY A 765 4.07 -25.73 -58.92
C GLY A 765 5.21 -24.80 -58.48
N HIS A 766 5.24 -24.40 -57.20
CA HIS A 766 6.41 -23.84 -56.55
C HIS A 766 6.43 -24.22 -55.06
N ASP A 767 7.63 -24.33 -54.50
CA ASP A 767 7.88 -24.58 -53.08
C ASP A 767 7.99 -23.26 -52.29
N ILE A 768 7.94 -23.33 -50.96
CA ILE A 768 7.95 -22.20 -50.01
C ILE A 768 9.10 -21.21 -50.26
N PHE A 769 10.32 -21.70 -50.54
CA PHE A 769 11.50 -20.87 -50.86
C PHE A 769 11.44 -20.21 -52.24
N THR A 770 10.46 -20.60 -53.06
CA THR A 770 10.17 -20.02 -54.37
C THR A 770 8.84 -19.26 -54.42
N CYS A 771 8.15 -19.09 -53.30
CA CYS A 771 6.94 -18.29 -53.24
C CYS A 771 7.25 -16.81 -53.47
N ASP A 772 6.64 -16.21 -54.50
CA ASP A 772 6.86 -14.79 -54.79
C ASP A 772 6.37 -13.88 -53.65
N LEU A 773 5.35 -14.30 -52.88
CA LEU A 773 4.89 -13.59 -51.67
C LEU A 773 5.96 -13.48 -50.57
N LEU A 774 6.95 -14.38 -50.52
CA LEU A 774 8.10 -14.27 -49.59
C LEU A 774 9.29 -13.47 -50.18
N LYS A 775 9.21 -13.03 -51.43
CA LYS A 775 10.30 -12.29 -52.11
C LYS A 775 10.09 -10.78 -52.16
N GLU A 776 8.88 -10.29 -51.95
CA GLU A 776 8.58 -8.85 -52.08
C GLU A 776 9.19 -8.01 -50.94
N ASP A 777 9.41 -8.59 -49.75
CA ASP A 777 10.08 -7.93 -48.61
C ASP A 777 11.61 -7.74 -48.77
N ALA A 778 12.22 -8.24 -49.86
CA ALA A 778 13.66 -8.12 -50.10
C ALA A 778 13.96 -7.01 -51.14
N PRO A 779 14.45 -5.81 -50.74
CA PRO A 779 14.59 -4.64 -51.64
C PRO A 779 15.66 -4.83 -52.71
N SER A 780 15.26 -5.49 -53.80
CA SER A 780 16.13 -5.93 -54.89
C SER A 780 16.39 -4.82 -55.90
N ARG A 781 17.67 -4.54 -56.15
CA ARG A 781 18.11 -3.42 -56.99
C ARG A 781 17.79 -3.64 -58.48
N MET A 782 17.13 -2.63 -59.07
CA MET A 782 17.15 -2.28 -60.50
C MET A 782 16.60 -3.29 -61.52
N SER A 783 15.38 -3.03 -62.01
CA SER A 783 15.17 -2.96 -63.47
C SER A 783 13.99 -2.03 -63.82
N SER A 784 14.07 -1.35 -64.97
CA SER A 784 13.18 -0.22 -65.29
C SER A 784 11.98 -0.63 -66.15
N ARG A 785 10.76 -0.14 -65.81
CA ARG A 785 9.76 0.39 -66.78
C ARG A 785 8.49 1.00 -66.13
N LEU A 786 8.34 2.32 -66.32
CA LEU A 786 7.11 3.05 -66.66
C LEU A 786 5.76 2.71 -65.96
N SER A 787 5.41 3.60 -65.03
CA SER A 787 4.16 4.39 -65.08
C SER A 787 2.79 3.71 -64.86
N THR A 788 2.38 3.60 -63.61
CA THR A 788 1.04 4.01 -63.14
C THR A 788 1.15 4.63 -61.74
N VAL A 789 0.41 5.71 -61.48
CA VAL A 789 0.30 6.31 -60.13
C VAL A 789 -0.91 5.72 -59.44
N SER A 790 -0.69 4.91 -58.40
CA SER A 790 -1.73 4.38 -57.52
C SER A 790 -1.77 5.20 -56.23
N THR A 791 -2.96 5.57 -55.77
CA THR A 791 -3.16 6.56 -54.69
C THR A 791 -3.50 5.93 -53.33
N ASP A 792 -2.99 4.73 -53.04
CA ASP A 792 -3.27 3.99 -51.78
C ASP A 792 -2.20 4.21 -50.68
N ASP A 793 -1.02 4.72 -51.05
CA ASP A 793 0.18 4.80 -50.21
C ASP A 793 0.21 6.03 -49.27
N MET A 794 -0.96 6.54 -48.89
CA MET A 794 -1.11 7.66 -47.94
C MET A 794 -1.56 7.18 -46.54
N SER A 795 -1.91 5.90 -46.42
CA SER A 795 -2.49 5.31 -45.20
C SER A 795 -1.45 4.97 -44.10
N GLU A 796 -0.17 4.83 -44.47
CA GLU A 796 0.93 4.64 -43.51
C GLU A 796 1.56 5.96 -43.03
N VAL A 797 1.24 7.09 -43.68
CA VAL A 797 1.75 8.40 -43.27
C VAL A 797 1.06 8.84 -41.97
N ILE A 798 1.83 8.85 -40.88
CA ILE A 798 1.45 9.39 -39.58
C ILE A 798 1.83 10.88 -39.54
N CYS A 799 0.94 11.70 -38.97
CA CYS A 799 1.17 13.12 -38.79
C CYS A 799 2.05 13.39 -37.56
N GLU A 800 3.12 14.18 -37.71
CA GLU A 800 4.03 14.53 -36.61
C GLU A 800 3.38 15.48 -35.57
N ASP A 801 2.33 16.23 -35.94
CA ASP A 801 1.67 17.21 -35.05
C ASP A 801 0.53 16.62 -34.20
N CYS A 802 -0.08 15.50 -34.61
CA CYS A 802 -1.25 14.92 -33.93
C CYS A 802 -1.29 13.38 -33.86
N GLU A 803 -0.27 12.69 -34.37
CA GLU A 803 -0.14 11.21 -34.42
C GLU A 803 -1.25 10.45 -35.19
N GLU A 804 -2.22 11.14 -35.78
CA GLU A 804 -3.23 10.52 -36.65
C GLU A 804 -2.66 10.12 -38.02
N ARG A 805 -3.27 9.11 -38.65
CA ARG A 805 -2.88 8.59 -39.97
C ARG A 805 -3.61 9.28 -41.12
N GLY A 806 -3.02 9.28 -42.30
CA GLY A 806 -3.66 9.72 -43.55
C GLY A 806 -3.37 11.16 -43.96
N HIS A 807 -2.51 11.87 -43.23
CA HIS A 807 -2.09 13.22 -43.56
C HIS A 807 -0.68 13.54 -43.01
N THR A 808 -0.04 14.58 -43.55
CA THR A 808 1.24 15.12 -43.05
C THR A 808 0.99 16.36 -42.18
N ALA A 809 1.97 16.73 -41.34
CA ALA A 809 1.97 17.95 -40.52
C ALA A 809 1.45 19.20 -41.26
N ALA A 810 1.97 19.45 -42.47
CA ALA A 810 1.57 20.57 -43.33
C ALA A 810 0.08 20.59 -43.76
N ASN A 811 -0.65 19.50 -43.56
CA ASN A 811 -2.09 19.33 -43.80
C ASN A 811 -2.85 18.91 -42.53
N CYS A 812 -2.28 19.03 -41.33
CA CYS A 812 -2.93 18.62 -40.10
C CYS A 812 -4.16 19.47 -39.80
N PRO A 813 -5.37 18.89 -39.64
CA PRO A 813 -6.59 19.65 -39.36
C PRO A 813 -6.53 20.35 -37.99
N ASN A 814 -5.74 19.81 -37.06
CA ASN A 814 -5.59 20.31 -35.69
C ASN A 814 -4.45 21.34 -35.56
N SER A 815 -3.67 21.61 -36.63
CA SER A 815 -2.53 22.55 -36.60
C SER A 815 -2.90 24.00 -36.24
N LEU A 816 -4.19 24.34 -36.24
CA LEU A 816 -4.72 25.65 -35.84
C LEU A 816 -5.09 25.73 -34.35
N ASP A 817 -5.22 24.61 -33.64
CA ASP A 817 -5.58 24.57 -32.21
C ASP A 817 -4.37 24.49 -31.26
N VAL A 818 -3.13 24.55 -31.80
CA VAL A 818 -1.86 24.41 -31.06
C VAL A 818 -1.14 25.77 -30.86
N PHE A 819 -1.86 26.90 -31.00
CA PHE A 819 -1.31 28.28 -30.89
C PHE A 819 -2.24 29.28 -30.17
#